data_AF-A0AAV1YPT7-F1
#
_entry.id   AF-A0AAV1YPT7-F1
#
_cell.length_a   1.000
_cell.length_b   1.000
_cell.length_c   1.000
_cell.angle_alpha   90.00
_cell.angle_beta   90.00
_cell.angle_gamma   90.00
#
_symmetry.space_group_name_H-M   'P 1'
#
loop_
_entity.id
_entity.type
_entity.pdbx_description
1 polymer ?
#
loop_
_entity_poly.entity_id
_entity_poly.type
_entity_poly.pdbx_seq_one_letter_code
_entity_poly.pdbx_strand_id
1 'polypeptide(L)'
;MDNEKLDDLSSTGTIAGEQIVCQFVEKHLGRGLWFGDNPLHHTTSVIAIEILIVFVVGKIVHFLLRPCHQTTIVAQILAGIIMGPSFLGKINPKFEGLFPAASRVTLQTFAEFGMVVHFFKLGVQVDPKMLLRIRKEALIIGIGGHMSAIAVGTIVFSIVDTLAPMGPQTLGFYSVVISSGLTSFAVLSCFLNEMKILNSEIGRLALSTAMVSDCSMWIMYFVVINGVRAMKQSSYLPVLELVTSLCYFAVLFFFLRPLVIWISNRKPKGKPMTEGHFVSIMLILLFVAISAQAAGQPAFMATFMFGCILPDGPPLGSILTERLDIIGSTLLVPAYCTISGLNTGSVPSIVGTKSASMEVIILAGYIGKFLGTIIPSIHFDIQFLDSVALSLIMCCKGILDLIIYNLLLNYQATDELTFTLQIYTMVAVTGFATLMVHHIYDPSRRYRSYIRRSIRDTEQGIDLRILVCIHNEENVYPIINLLQISNPTKATPLSLYVLHLMELSGRATCVLTKNKISNQSSDKGASSEPIINVFDRFQKHNKGCVTLQLFTAIAPYVSMHDDICYMAMDTKANIVILPFHKLWAIDENAYVLNTSIRTLNQNVLKKAPCSVGVLIDRSEMGGKLLVIQDKSFCEVAMIFVGGADDQEALSYSLRIAQHPNVRLTVFWIRAEIRIKQYNLKNPYIDLMEHVRYSNKHKGQVTFKEEFVEDGAGTTQVIRTLEGKFNLVIVGRHHVADSPCILGLTEWCELPELGPVGNLLATSDFTFSVLVVQQQHFNRGFRYNR
;
A
#
# COMPACT_ATOMS: atom_id res chain seq x y z
N MET A 1 -38.85 52.24 5.92
CA MET A 1 -38.40 51.33 4.86
C MET A 1 -38.49 49.94 5.43
N ASP A 2 -39.26 49.11 4.75
CA ASP A 2 -39.80 47.84 5.23
C ASP A 2 -38.72 46.84 5.66
N ASN A 3 -38.93 46.21 6.81
CA ASN A 3 -38.10 45.12 7.35
C ASN A 3 -38.20 43.81 6.56
N GLU A 4 -38.98 43.76 5.47
CA GLU A 4 -39.19 42.57 4.63
C GLU A 4 -38.16 42.41 3.49
N LYS A 5 -37.13 43.26 3.42
CA LYS A 5 -36.08 43.21 2.38
C LYS A 5 -34.67 42.86 2.88
N LEU A 6 -34.53 42.30 4.08
CA LEU A 6 -33.23 41.88 4.63
C LEU A 6 -32.78 40.48 4.18
N ASP A 7 -33.63 39.73 3.46
CA ASP A 7 -33.34 38.36 3.04
C ASP A 7 -32.53 38.28 1.73
N ASP A 8 -32.39 39.38 0.98
CA ASP A 8 -31.49 39.46 -0.17
C ASP A 8 -30.07 39.84 0.31
N LEU A 9 -29.34 38.83 0.81
CA LEU A 9 -27.96 38.95 1.29
C LEU A 9 -26.96 39.40 0.21
N SER A 10 -27.34 39.41 -1.06
CA SER A 10 -26.50 39.84 -2.16
C SER A 10 -27.33 40.39 -3.33
N SER A 11 -26.91 41.52 -3.93
CA SER A 11 -27.43 41.99 -5.22
C SER A 11 -26.42 41.73 -6.33
N THR A 12 -26.86 41.12 -7.43
CA THR A 12 -26.01 40.85 -8.59
C THR A 12 -26.26 41.86 -9.72
N GLY A 13 -25.20 42.31 -10.38
CA GLY A 13 -25.26 43.19 -11.55
C GLY A 13 -24.12 42.91 -12.51
N THR A 14 -24.21 43.37 -13.75
CA THR A 14 -23.13 43.23 -14.75
C THR A 14 -22.58 44.60 -15.12
N ILE A 15 -21.27 44.80 -14.93
CA ILE A 15 -20.55 45.99 -15.38
C ILE A 15 -19.41 45.53 -16.30
N ALA A 16 -19.35 46.07 -17.51
CA ALA A 16 -18.32 45.75 -18.51
C ALA A 16 -18.15 44.24 -18.83
N GLY A 17 -19.21 43.44 -18.67
CA GLY A 17 -19.18 41.99 -18.91
C GLY A 17 -18.79 41.14 -17.69
N GLU A 18 -18.46 41.76 -16.55
CA GLU A 18 -18.17 41.07 -15.30
C GLU A 18 -19.42 41.06 -14.39
N GLN A 19 -19.76 39.89 -13.83
CA GLN A 19 -20.78 39.78 -12.78
C GLN A 19 -20.21 40.31 -11.47
N ILE A 20 -20.83 41.36 -10.94
CA ILE A 20 -20.51 41.97 -9.66
C ILE A 20 -21.59 41.58 -8.65
N VAL A 21 -21.15 41.04 -7.52
CA VAL A 21 -22.01 40.67 -6.39
C VAL A 21 -21.75 41.68 -5.27
N CYS A 22 -22.72 42.53 -4.96
CA CYS A 22 -22.67 43.40 -3.77
C CYS A 22 -23.34 42.66 -2.61
N GLN A 23 -22.56 42.34 -1.57
CA GLN A 23 -23.02 41.62 -0.38
C GLN A 23 -22.70 42.43 0.88
N PHE A 24 -23.56 42.34 1.91
CA PHE A 24 -23.29 42.94 3.21
C PHE A 24 -22.07 42.27 3.86
N VAL A 25 -21.14 43.08 4.39
CA VAL A 25 -19.96 42.57 5.12
C VAL A 25 -20.44 41.85 6.36
N GLU A 26 -20.36 40.51 6.35
CA GLU A 26 -20.69 39.65 7.47
C GLU A 26 -19.84 40.01 8.69
N LYS A 27 -20.49 40.22 9.84
CA LYS A 27 -19.76 40.52 11.09
C LYS A 27 -19.00 39.28 11.53
N HIS A 28 -17.75 39.42 12.00
CA HIS A 28 -16.94 38.28 12.46
C HIS A 28 -17.43 37.64 13.77
N LEU A 29 -18.19 38.37 14.59
CA LEU A 29 -18.65 37.91 15.90
C LEU A 29 -20.15 38.22 16.07
N GLY A 30 -20.93 37.18 16.39
CA GLY A 30 -22.35 37.31 16.71
C GLY A 30 -22.60 37.60 18.17
N ARG A 31 -23.68 38.34 18.44
CA ARG A 31 -24.18 38.58 19.81
C ARG A 31 -24.89 37.34 20.37
N GLY A 32 -25.25 36.39 19.52
CA GLY A 32 -25.89 35.11 19.86
C GLY A 32 -27.37 35.06 19.52
N LEU A 33 -27.92 33.84 19.36
CA LEU A 33 -29.30 33.60 18.92
C LEU A 33 -30.34 34.31 19.82
N TRP A 34 -30.05 34.38 21.11
CA TRP A 34 -30.90 35.02 22.13
C TRP A 34 -30.98 36.55 22.01
N PHE A 35 -30.09 37.17 21.25
CA PHE A 35 -30.09 38.60 20.97
C PHE A 35 -30.67 38.93 19.58
N GLY A 36 -31.32 37.96 18.93
CA GLY A 36 -31.90 38.12 17.59
C GLY A 36 -30.87 38.07 16.45
N ASP A 37 -29.64 37.64 16.74
CA ASP A 37 -28.58 37.48 15.74
C ASP A 37 -28.67 36.09 15.08
N ASN A 38 -28.69 36.02 13.76
CA ASN A 38 -28.74 34.74 13.04
C ASN A 38 -27.30 34.30 12.70
N PRO A 39 -26.86 33.12 13.17
CA PRO A 39 -25.49 32.63 12.96
C PRO A 39 -25.11 32.47 11.48
N LEU A 40 -26.09 32.35 10.59
CA LEU A 40 -25.87 32.25 9.15
C LEU A 40 -25.41 33.57 8.50
N HIS A 41 -25.38 34.69 9.24
CA HIS A 41 -24.81 35.96 8.77
C HIS A 41 -23.36 36.19 9.25
N HIS A 42 -22.74 35.19 9.87
CA HIS A 42 -21.35 35.28 10.35
C HIS A 42 -20.45 34.29 9.61
N THR A 43 -19.46 34.81 8.88
CA THR A 43 -18.44 34.04 8.15
C THR A 43 -17.90 32.83 8.93
N THR A 44 -17.56 33.00 10.20
CA THR A 44 -17.00 31.93 11.04
C THR A 44 -17.97 30.76 11.27
N SER A 45 -19.25 31.06 11.49
CA SER A 45 -20.29 30.05 11.70
C SER A 45 -20.69 29.38 10.37
N VAL A 46 -20.76 30.16 9.29
CA VAL A 46 -21.02 29.66 7.95
C VAL A 46 -19.93 28.68 7.51
N ILE A 47 -18.64 29.05 7.62
CA ILE A 47 -17.52 28.16 7.28
C ILE A 47 -17.55 26.86 8.10
N ALA A 48 -17.87 26.93 9.39
CA ALA A 48 -17.96 25.74 10.24
C ALA A 48 -19.08 24.78 9.76
N ILE A 49 -20.23 25.35 9.39
CA ILE A 49 -21.35 24.59 8.82
C ILE A 49 -20.97 24.02 7.44
N GLU A 50 -20.34 24.81 6.57
CA GLU A 50 -19.90 24.37 5.25
C GLU A 50 -18.91 23.20 5.35
N ILE A 51 -17.88 23.28 6.20
CA ILE A 51 -16.92 22.19 6.41
C ILE A 51 -17.63 20.93 6.94
N LEU A 52 -18.58 21.10 7.87
CA LEU A 52 -19.37 19.98 8.40
C LEU A 52 -20.20 19.31 7.29
N ILE A 53 -20.88 20.10 6.46
CA ILE A 53 -21.73 19.61 5.36
C ILE A 53 -20.87 18.92 4.30
N VAL A 54 -19.77 19.54 3.88
CA VAL A 54 -18.78 18.95 2.96
C VAL A 54 -18.36 17.57 3.44
N PHE A 55 -17.98 17.45 4.72
CA PHE A 55 -17.52 16.18 5.27
C PHE A 55 -18.63 15.13 5.34
N VAL A 56 -19.81 15.50 5.85
CA VAL A 56 -20.96 14.58 6.01
C VAL A 56 -21.46 14.09 4.65
N VAL A 57 -21.72 15.00 3.70
CA VAL A 57 -22.20 14.65 2.35
C VAL A 57 -21.15 13.81 1.62
N GLY A 58 -19.87 14.20 1.70
CA GLY A 58 -18.78 13.42 1.12
C GLY A 58 -18.70 11.98 1.65
N LYS A 59 -18.88 11.79 2.97
CA LYS A 59 -18.92 10.46 3.59
C LYS A 59 -20.14 9.65 3.18
N ILE A 60 -21.31 10.27 3.06
CA ILE A 60 -22.53 9.61 2.58
C ILE A 60 -22.35 9.15 1.13
N VAL A 61 -21.87 10.03 0.25
CA VAL A 61 -21.61 9.69 -1.16
C VAL A 61 -20.57 8.56 -1.26
N HIS A 62 -19.49 8.62 -0.47
CA HIS A 62 -18.49 7.55 -0.45
C HIS A 62 -19.07 6.22 0.07
N PHE A 63 -19.94 6.26 1.09
CA PHE A 63 -20.62 5.07 1.60
C PHE A 63 -21.53 4.45 0.53
N LEU A 64 -22.27 5.26 -0.23
CA LEU A 64 -23.12 4.80 -1.33
C LEU A 64 -22.31 4.22 -2.49
N LEU A 65 -21.13 4.78 -2.79
CA LEU A 65 -20.24 4.31 -3.86
C LEU A 65 -19.30 3.18 -3.43
N ARG A 66 -19.31 2.80 -2.15
CA ARG A 66 -18.48 1.72 -1.60
C ARG A 66 -18.63 0.38 -2.33
N PRO A 67 -19.84 -0.07 -2.75
CA PRO A 67 -19.99 -1.31 -3.53
C PRO A 67 -19.26 -1.27 -4.88
N CYS A 68 -19.12 -0.07 -5.47
CA CYS A 68 -18.42 0.14 -6.73
C CYS A 68 -16.90 0.33 -6.56
N HIS A 69 -16.36 0.18 -5.33
CA HIS A 69 -14.93 0.34 -5.02
C HIS A 69 -14.34 1.68 -5.48
N GLN A 70 -15.14 2.75 -5.44
CA GLN A 70 -14.72 4.09 -5.84
C GLN A 70 -13.75 4.71 -4.84
N THR A 71 -12.85 5.55 -5.34
CA THR A 71 -11.91 6.30 -4.50
C THR A 71 -12.60 7.37 -3.69
N THR A 72 -11.97 7.76 -2.58
CA THR A 72 -12.47 8.84 -1.74
C THR A 72 -12.54 10.17 -2.50
N ILE A 73 -11.55 10.46 -3.33
CA ILE A 73 -11.46 11.70 -4.13
C ILE A 73 -12.65 11.82 -5.10
N VAL A 74 -12.98 10.75 -5.83
CA VAL A 74 -14.11 10.76 -6.79
C VAL A 74 -15.42 10.99 -6.05
N ALA A 75 -15.61 10.37 -4.89
CA ALA A 75 -16.80 10.58 -4.06
C ALA A 75 -16.93 12.03 -3.57
N GLN A 76 -15.82 12.69 -3.20
CA GLN A 76 -15.82 14.09 -2.75
C GLN A 76 -16.11 15.06 -3.90
N ILE A 77 -15.53 14.85 -5.09
CA ILE A 77 -15.84 15.67 -6.27
C ILE A 77 -17.33 15.51 -6.64
N LEU A 78 -17.84 14.28 -6.63
CA LEU A 78 -19.25 14.01 -6.90
C LEU A 78 -20.17 14.66 -5.84
N ALA A 79 -19.78 14.65 -4.57
CA ALA A 79 -20.50 15.37 -3.52
C ALA A 79 -20.57 16.88 -3.81
N GLY A 80 -19.47 17.48 -4.28
CA GLY A 80 -19.44 18.88 -4.74
C GLY A 80 -20.38 19.13 -5.92
N ILE A 81 -20.39 18.26 -6.92
CA ILE A 81 -21.29 18.38 -8.09
C ILE A 81 -22.76 18.27 -7.66
N ILE A 82 -23.07 17.37 -6.72
CA ILE A 82 -24.43 17.18 -6.19
C ILE A 82 -24.88 18.43 -5.42
N MET A 83 -24.00 19.01 -4.60
CA MET A 83 -24.28 20.25 -3.85
C MET A 83 -24.27 21.50 -4.73
N GLY A 84 -23.63 21.43 -5.89
CA GLY A 84 -23.51 22.52 -6.84
C GLY A 84 -24.81 22.87 -7.59
N PRO A 85 -24.73 23.91 -8.43
CA PRO A 85 -25.86 24.37 -9.25
C PRO A 85 -26.33 23.31 -10.25
N SER A 86 -25.48 22.33 -10.56
CA SER A 86 -25.76 21.20 -11.47
C SER A 86 -26.90 20.29 -11.00
N PHE A 87 -27.12 20.17 -9.68
CA PHE A 87 -28.14 19.26 -9.13
C PHE A 87 -29.02 19.91 -8.05
N LEU A 88 -28.53 20.09 -6.82
CA LEU A 88 -29.33 20.66 -5.72
C LEU A 88 -29.72 22.12 -5.96
N GLY A 89 -28.81 22.94 -6.48
CA GLY A 89 -29.12 24.34 -6.81
C GLY A 89 -30.20 24.49 -7.87
N LYS A 90 -30.30 23.52 -8.80
CA LYS A 90 -31.38 23.47 -9.81
C LYS A 90 -32.75 23.12 -9.21
N ILE A 91 -32.79 22.23 -8.23
CA ILE A 91 -34.04 21.78 -7.59
C ILE A 91 -34.62 22.88 -6.70
N ASN A 92 -33.76 23.59 -5.97
CA ASN A 92 -34.18 24.71 -5.14
C ASN A 92 -33.05 25.75 -5.04
N PRO A 93 -33.25 26.99 -5.53
CA PRO A 93 -32.22 28.04 -5.49
C PRO A 93 -31.84 28.44 -4.06
N LYS A 94 -32.65 28.10 -3.04
CA LYS A 94 -32.28 28.29 -1.63
C LYS A 94 -31.03 27.51 -1.22
N PHE A 95 -30.68 26.43 -1.93
CA PHE A 95 -29.43 25.70 -1.69
C PHE A 95 -28.19 26.46 -2.19
N GLU A 96 -28.33 27.42 -3.12
CA GLU A 96 -27.22 28.33 -3.47
C GLU A 96 -26.87 29.26 -2.30
N GLY A 97 -27.86 29.59 -1.45
CA GLY A 97 -27.65 30.31 -0.21
C GLY A 97 -26.90 29.53 0.88
N LEU A 98 -26.66 28.22 0.69
CA LEU A 98 -25.85 27.40 1.60
C LEU A 98 -24.34 27.64 1.41
N PHE A 99 -23.94 28.10 0.22
CA PHE A 99 -22.55 28.46 -0.11
C PHE A 99 -22.48 29.87 -0.72
N PRO A 100 -22.69 30.93 0.09
CA PRO A 100 -22.54 32.32 -0.34
C PRO A 100 -21.20 32.60 -1.02
N ALA A 101 -21.16 33.60 -1.91
CA ALA A 101 -19.93 33.97 -2.61
C ALA A 101 -18.80 34.37 -1.64
N ALA A 102 -19.13 35.12 -0.57
CA ALA A 102 -18.16 35.52 0.45
C ALA A 102 -17.55 34.33 1.21
N SER A 103 -18.37 33.38 1.68
CA SER A 103 -17.89 32.20 2.39
C SER A 103 -17.13 31.25 1.46
N ARG A 104 -17.54 31.11 0.18
CA ARG A 104 -16.83 30.30 -0.82
C ARG A 104 -15.37 30.73 -0.99
N VAL A 105 -15.08 32.03 -1.04
CA VAL A 105 -13.70 32.56 -1.13
C VAL A 105 -12.89 32.20 0.14
N THR A 106 -13.50 32.33 1.32
CA THR A 106 -12.83 31.96 2.58
C THR A 106 -12.56 30.46 2.66
N LEU A 107 -13.54 29.63 2.30
CA LEU A 107 -13.40 28.18 2.27
C LEU A 107 -12.35 27.74 1.24
N GLN A 108 -12.30 28.40 0.07
CA GLN A 108 -11.26 28.19 -0.94
C GLN A 108 -9.87 28.50 -0.39
N THR A 109 -9.72 29.58 0.38
CA THR A 109 -8.43 29.94 1.00
C THR A 109 -7.96 28.85 1.97
N PHE A 110 -8.85 28.31 2.81
CA PHE A 110 -8.54 27.17 3.69
C PHE A 110 -8.21 25.90 2.91
N ALA A 111 -8.94 25.64 1.83
CA ALA A 111 -8.72 24.50 0.96
C ALA A 111 -7.36 24.56 0.27
N GLU A 112 -6.98 25.73 -0.29
CA GLU A 112 -5.66 25.96 -0.89
C GLU A 112 -4.51 25.81 0.12
N PHE A 113 -4.71 26.28 1.35
CA PHE A 113 -3.78 26.02 2.45
C PHE A 113 -3.64 24.51 2.74
N GLY A 114 -4.75 23.79 2.77
CA GLY A 114 -4.78 22.33 2.87
C GLY A 114 -4.00 21.65 1.75
N MET A 115 -4.12 22.15 0.53
CA MET A 115 -3.37 21.64 -0.62
C MET A 115 -1.86 21.84 -0.44
N VAL A 116 -1.40 22.98 0.07
CA VAL A 116 0.02 23.21 0.40
C VAL A 116 0.54 22.17 1.40
N VAL A 117 -0.21 21.92 2.48
CA VAL A 117 0.16 20.92 3.50
C VAL A 117 0.14 19.50 2.91
N HIS A 118 -0.88 19.18 2.13
CA HIS A 118 -1.05 17.86 1.52
C HIS A 118 0.05 17.55 0.49
N PHE A 119 0.39 18.50 -0.39
CA PHE A 119 1.46 18.31 -1.36
C PHE A 119 2.84 18.24 -0.71
N PHE A 120 3.07 19.02 0.36
CA PHE A 120 4.27 18.83 1.17
C PHE A 120 4.36 17.43 1.77
N LYS A 121 3.27 16.94 2.39
CA LYS A 121 3.18 15.57 2.91
C LYS A 121 3.47 14.54 1.81
N LEU A 122 2.84 14.68 0.64
CA LEU A 122 3.09 13.79 -0.51
C LEU A 122 4.56 13.81 -0.95
N GLY A 123 5.18 14.99 -0.99
CA GLY A 123 6.60 15.15 -1.31
C GLY A 123 7.51 14.42 -0.32
N VAL A 124 7.23 14.52 0.98
CA VAL A 124 7.99 13.83 2.04
C VAL A 124 7.94 12.30 1.89
N GLN A 125 6.86 11.78 1.32
CA GLN A 125 6.68 10.34 1.10
C GLN A 125 7.45 9.83 -0.13
N VAL A 126 7.91 10.70 -1.04
CA VAL A 126 8.60 10.30 -2.28
C VAL A 126 10.09 10.06 -2.00
N ASP A 127 10.61 8.87 -2.36
CA ASP A 127 12.06 8.63 -2.39
C ASP A 127 12.64 9.11 -3.74
N PRO A 128 13.42 10.21 -3.78
CA PRO A 128 14.00 10.71 -5.02
C PRO A 128 15.01 9.72 -5.63
N LYS A 129 15.57 8.78 -4.86
CA LYS A 129 16.49 7.76 -5.38
C LYS A 129 15.78 6.75 -6.27
N MET A 130 14.44 6.67 -6.21
CA MET A 130 13.66 5.81 -7.08
C MET A 130 13.84 6.19 -8.56
N LEU A 131 14.01 7.49 -8.86
CA LEU A 131 14.27 7.98 -10.22
C LEU A 131 15.53 7.36 -10.85
N LEU A 132 16.56 7.08 -10.04
CA LEU A 132 17.81 6.47 -10.51
C LEU A 132 17.70 4.97 -10.77
N ARG A 133 16.62 4.31 -10.31
CA ARG A 133 16.39 2.87 -10.42
C ARG A 133 15.33 2.49 -11.46
N ILE A 134 14.84 3.47 -12.22
CA ILE A 134 13.80 3.27 -13.24
C ILE A 134 14.30 2.31 -14.32
N ARG A 135 13.47 1.31 -14.63
CA ARG A 135 13.72 0.36 -15.71
C ARG A 135 13.38 0.96 -17.08
N LYS A 136 14.03 0.47 -18.14
CA LYS A 136 13.78 0.90 -19.53
C LYS A 136 12.31 0.73 -19.93
N GLU A 137 11.67 -0.35 -19.49
CA GLU A 137 10.23 -0.61 -19.68
C GLU A 137 9.38 0.56 -19.21
N ALA A 138 9.60 1.02 -17.96
CA ALA A 138 8.85 2.11 -17.37
C ALA A 138 9.08 3.47 -18.05
N LEU A 139 10.30 3.70 -18.54
CA LEU A 139 10.64 4.91 -19.30
C LEU A 139 9.85 4.97 -20.61
N ILE A 140 9.83 3.88 -21.37
CA ILE A 140 9.20 3.82 -22.69
C ILE A 140 7.68 3.85 -22.56
N ILE A 141 7.09 3.14 -21.59
CA ILE A 141 5.65 3.17 -21.33
C ILE A 141 5.22 4.58 -20.86
N GLY A 142 5.98 5.21 -19.95
CA GLY A 142 5.66 6.54 -19.43
C GLY A 142 5.71 7.65 -20.48
N ILE A 143 6.80 7.71 -21.27
CA ILE A 143 6.94 8.68 -22.36
C ILE A 143 5.97 8.38 -23.50
N GLY A 144 5.83 7.10 -23.87
CA GLY A 144 4.92 6.65 -24.92
C GLY A 144 3.47 7.00 -24.61
N GLY A 145 3.02 6.79 -23.37
CA GLY A 145 1.68 7.16 -22.91
C GLY A 145 1.41 8.66 -22.96
N HIS A 146 2.37 9.49 -22.54
CA HIS A 146 2.19 10.94 -22.56
C HIS A 146 2.22 11.51 -23.99
N MET A 147 3.20 11.10 -24.80
CA MET A 147 3.36 11.59 -26.18
C MET A 147 2.22 11.13 -27.09
N SER A 148 1.73 9.90 -26.92
CA SER A 148 0.57 9.40 -27.67
C SER A 148 -0.73 10.16 -27.35
N ALA A 149 -0.96 10.51 -26.08
CA ALA A 149 -2.12 11.32 -25.68
C ALA A 149 -2.11 12.68 -26.40
N ILE A 150 -0.95 13.33 -26.44
CA ILE A 150 -0.78 14.61 -27.14
C ILE A 150 -0.93 14.43 -28.66
N ALA A 151 -0.32 13.40 -29.24
CA ALA A 151 -0.39 13.16 -30.68
C ALA A 151 -1.83 12.87 -31.14
N VAL A 152 -2.53 11.95 -30.47
CA VAL A 152 -3.92 11.61 -30.80
C VAL A 152 -4.84 12.79 -30.54
N GLY A 153 -4.68 13.48 -29.40
CA GLY A 153 -5.48 14.67 -29.09
C GLY A 153 -5.31 15.81 -30.10
N THR A 154 -4.08 16.06 -30.57
CA THR A 154 -3.82 17.09 -31.59
C THR A 154 -4.30 16.70 -32.99
N ILE A 155 -4.21 15.42 -33.37
CA ILE A 155 -4.78 14.93 -34.64
C ILE A 155 -6.30 15.08 -34.63
N VAL A 156 -6.97 14.63 -33.56
CA VAL A 156 -8.43 14.75 -33.44
C VAL A 156 -8.85 16.21 -33.37
N PHE A 157 -8.11 17.06 -32.66
CA PHE A 157 -8.36 18.50 -32.65
C PHE A 157 -8.31 19.09 -34.06
N SER A 158 -7.26 18.80 -34.86
CA SER A 158 -7.16 19.30 -36.23
C SER A 158 -8.34 18.86 -37.09
N ILE A 159 -8.78 17.60 -36.97
CA ILE A 159 -9.95 17.08 -37.71
C ILE A 159 -11.22 17.82 -37.28
N VAL A 160 -11.44 17.96 -35.97
CA VAL A 160 -12.62 18.63 -35.42
C VAL A 160 -12.66 20.09 -35.84
N ASP A 161 -11.53 20.80 -35.80
CA ASP A 161 -11.42 22.20 -36.22
C ASP A 161 -11.73 22.37 -37.72
N THR A 162 -11.35 21.42 -38.57
CA THR A 162 -11.75 21.46 -40.00
C THR A 162 -13.24 21.22 -40.24
N LEU A 163 -13.91 20.42 -39.39
CA LEU A 163 -15.32 20.06 -39.54
C LEU A 163 -16.25 21.09 -38.88
N ALA A 164 -15.80 21.68 -37.78
CA ALA A 164 -16.54 22.66 -36.99
C ALA A 164 -15.55 23.71 -36.48
N PRO A 165 -15.32 24.82 -37.22
CA PRO A 165 -14.35 25.83 -36.83
C PRO A 165 -14.71 26.44 -35.48
N MET A 166 -13.83 26.27 -34.49
CA MET A 166 -14.11 26.60 -33.09
C MET A 166 -13.76 28.05 -32.69
N GLY A 167 -13.39 28.89 -33.65
CA GLY A 167 -12.94 30.27 -33.41
C GLY A 167 -11.49 30.38 -32.91
N PRO A 168 -11.00 31.60 -32.61
CA PRO A 168 -9.56 31.88 -32.46
C PRO A 168 -8.91 31.41 -31.14
N GLN A 169 -9.54 30.55 -30.35
CA GLN A 169 -9.02 30.07 -29.06
C GLN A 169 -8.09 28.83 -29.18
N THR A 170 -7.27 28.74 -30.23
CA THR A 170 -6.38 27.58 -30.50
C THR A 170 -5.49 27.20 -29.30
N LEU A 171 -5.00 28.18 -28.56
CA LEU A 171 -4.17 27.99 -27.36
C LEU A 171 -4.87 27.21 -26.24
N GLY A 172 -6.18 27.45 -26.06
CA GLY A 172 -6.98 26.77 -25.04
C GLY A 172 -7.14 25.29 -25.35
N PHE A 173 -7.34 24.93 -26.62
CA PHE A 173 -7.43 23.53 -27.04
C PHE A 173 -6.12 22.76 -26.81
N TYR A 174 -4.97 23.36 -27.09
CA TYR A 174 -3.69 22.72 -26.77
C TYR A 174 -3.53 22.51 -25.26
N SER A 175 -3.99 23.44 -24.43
CA SER A 175 -3.98 23.26 -22.96
C SER A 175 -4.87 22.10 -22.50
N VAL A 176 -6.01 21.87 -23.16
CA VAL A 176 -6.91 20.73 -22.91
C VAL A 176 -6.26 19.41 -23.30
N VAL A 177 -5.66 19.35 -24.49
CA VAL A 177 -4.96 18.14 -24.98
C VAL A 177 -3.79 17.79 -24.05
N ILE A 178 -2.96 18.77 -23.69
CA ILE A 178 -1.81 18.54 -22.80
C ILE A 178 -2.28 18.11 -21.41
N SER A 179 -3.31 18.77 -20.85
CA SER A 179 -3.84 18.41 -19.53
C SER A 179 -4.49 17.02 -19.52
N SER A 180 -5.11 16.56 -20.62
CA SER A 180 -5.68 15.21 -20.73
C SER A 180 -4.62 14.09 -20.61
N GLY A 181 -3.40 14.33 -21.11
CA GLY A 181 -2.30 13.36 -21.10
C GLY A 181 -1.52 13.27 -19.78
N LEU A 182 -1.86 14.09 -18.78
CA LEU A 182 -1.14 14.16 -17.51
C LEU A 182 -1.37 12.93 -16.64
N THR A 183 -0.32 12.47 -15.97
CA THR A 183 -0.35 11.41 -14.95
C THR A 183 0.56 11.82 -13.82
N SER A 184 0.05 11.81 -12.59
CA SER A 184 0.88 12.06 -11.43
C SER A 184 1.15 10.82 -10.60
N PHE A 185 2.42 10.63 -10.25
CA PHE A 185 2.88 9.63 -9.31
C PHE A 185 2.17 9.77 -7.95
N ALA A 186 2.02 10.99 -7.45
CA ALA A 186 1.42 11.23 -6.13
C ALA A 186 -0.05 10.78 -6.08
N VAL A 187 -0.81 11.12 -7.13
CA VAL A 187 -2.19 10.67 -7.29
C VAL A 187 -2.25 9.15 -7.43
N LEU A 188 -1.37 8.58 -8.25
CA LEU A 188 -1.40 7.14 -8.52
C LEU A 188 -1.00 6.30 -7.31
N SER A 189 -0.07 6.78 -6.49
CA SER A 189 0.29 6.15 -5.21
C SER A 189 -0.90 6.07 -4.26
N CYS A 190 -1.64 7.17 -4.09
CA CYS A 190 -2.87 7.16 -3.30
C CYS A 190 -3.91 6.20 -3.86
N PHE A 191 -4.14 6.24 -5.18
CA PHE A 191 -5.06 5.34 -5.87
C PHE A 191 -4.72 3.86 -5.67
N LEU A 192 -3.47 3.46 -5.92
CA LEU A 192 -3.01 2.08 -5.78
C LEU A 192 -3.03 1.60 -4.33
N ASN A 193 -2.82 2.51 -3.37
CA ASN A 193 -2.92 2.23 -1.94
C ASN A 193 -4.38 1.98 -1.53
N GLU A 194 -5.34 2.82 -1.97
CA GLU A 194 -6.77 2.60 -1.74
C GLU A 194 -7.26 1.29 -2.35
N MET A 195 -6.78 0.94 -3.55
CA MET A 195 -7.09 -0.31 -4.25
C MET A 195 -6.36 -1.53 -3.68
N LYS A 196 -5.45 -1.37 -2.70
CA LYS A 196 -4.63 -2.43 -2.09
C LYS A 196 -3.76 -3.22 -3.08
N ILE A 197 -3.37 -2.61 -4.20
CA ILE A 197 -2.53 -3.22 -5.24
C ILE A 197 -1.16 -2.53 -5.37
N LEU A 198 -0.83 -1.63 -4.44
CA LEU A 198 0.43 -0.88 -4.39
C LEU A 198 1.68 -1.77 -4.46
N ASN A 199 1.65 -2.94 -3.79
CA ASN A 199 2.79 -3.86 -3.73
C ASN A 199 2.91 -4.76 -4.96
N SER A 200 1.89 -4.82 -5.81
CA SER A 200 1.93 -5.67 -7.00
C SER A 200 3.05 -5.25 -7.96
N GLU A 201 3.50 -6.16 -8.83
CA GLU A 201 4.43 -5.81 -9.90
C GLU A 201 3.87 -4.71 -10.81
N ILE A 202 2.57 -4.78 -11.12
CA ILE A 202 1.87 -3.76 -11.91
C ILE A 202 1.83 -2.44 -11.15
N GLY A 203 1.54 -2.46 -9.85
CA GLY A 203 1.54 -1.27 -9.01
C GLY A 203 2.92 -0.61 -8.96
N ARG A 204 3.99 -1.39 -8.76
CA ARG A 204 5.37 -0.89 -8.79
C ARG A 204 5.79 -0.35 -10.15
N LEU A 205 5.37 -1.02 -11.24
CA LEU A 205 5.61 -0.57 -12.60
C LEU A 205 4.85 0.74 -12.88
N ALA A 206 3.56 0.80 -12.53
CA ALA A 206 2.69 1.96 -12.69
C ALA A 206 3.23 3.19 -11.94
N LEU A 207 3.73 3.01 -10.72
CA LEU A 207 4.41 4.08 -9.97
C LEU A 207 5.66 4.56 -10.68
N SER A 208 6.49 3.64 -11.17
CA SER A 208 7.73 3.99 -11.88
C SER A 208 7.42 4.72 -13.19
N THR A 209 6.40 4.29 -13.95
CA THR A 209 5.95 4.96 -15.18
C THR A 209 5.35 6.35 -14.88
N ALA A 210 4.58 6.48 -13.80
CA ALA A 210 3.99 7.75 -13.41
C ALA A 210 5.04 8.78 -12.96
N MET A 211 6.14 8.36 -12.31
CA MET A 211 7.25 9.27 -12.03
C MET A 211 7.88 9.83 -13.30
N VAL A 212 8.04 8.99 -14.33
CA VAL A 212 8.55 9.44 -15.64
C VAL A 212 7.57 10.43 -16.26
N SER A 213 6.27 10.13 -16.21
CA SER A 213 5.22 11.05 -16.66
C SER A 213 5.26 12.38 -15.92
N ASP A 214 5.46 12.40 -14.60
CA ASP A 214 5.60 13.64 -13.82
C ASP A 214 6.81 14.46 -14.28
N CYS A 215 7.98 13.84 -14.46
CA CYS A 215 9.15 14.55 -14.99
C CYS A 215 8.86 15.17 -16.37
N SER A 216 8.19 14.43 -17.27
CA SER A 216 7.81 14.95 -18.59
C SER A 216 6.77 16.07 -18.50
N MET A 217 5.82 15.95 -17.57
CA MET A 217 4.78 16.93 -17.29
C MET A 217 5.38 18.25 -16.83
N TRP A 218 6.35 18.23 -15.91
CA TRP A 218 6.98 19.45 -15.44
C TRP A 218 7.66 20.20 -16.57
N ILE A 219 8.41 19.49 -17.40
CA ILE A 219 9.07 20.07 -18.58
C ILE A 219 8.04 20.69 -19.53
N MET A 220 6.95 19.97 -19.83
CA MET A 220 5.86 20.47 -20.68
C MET A 220 5.15 21.68 -20.07
N TYR A 221 4.84 21.65 -18.78
CA TYR A 221 4.23 22.77 -18.05
C TYR A 221 5.08 24.03 -18.16
N PHE A 222 6.40 23.92 -17.98
CA PHE A 222 7.32 25.03 -18.19
C PHE A 222 7.26 25.57 -19.62
N VAL A 223 7.20 24.70 -20.64
CA VAL A 223 7.13 25.12 -22.05
C VAL A 223 5.79 25.82 -22.35
N VAL A 224 4.67 25.26 -21.90
CA VAL A 224 3.33 25.78 -22.21
C VAL A 224 3.08 27.13 -21.55
N ILE A 225 3.34 27.28 -20.25
CA ILE A 225 3.06 28.54 -19.56
C ILE A 225 3.94 29.66 -20.08
N ASN A 226 5.25 29.41 -20.27
CA ASN A 226 6.14 30.42 -20.81
C ASN A 226 5.81 30.75 -22.26
N GLY A 227 5.39 29.76 -23.07
CA GLY A 227 4.91 29.99 -24.43
C GLY A 227 3.66 30.86 -24.48
N VAL A 228 2.66 30.58 -23.64
CA VAL A 228 1.42 31.36 -23.50
C VAL A 228 1.74 32.81 -23.11
N ARG A 229 2.64 33.00 -22.13
CA ARG A 229 3.04 34.34 -21.67
C ARG A 229 3.84 35.10 -22.74
N ALA A 230 4.73 34.42 -23.46
CA ALA A 230 5.50 35.01 -24.57
C ALA A 230 4.62 35.47 -25.73
N MET A 231 3.52 34.77 -25.99
CA MET A 231 2.57 35.20 -27.02
C MET A 231 1.74 36.42 -26.57
N LYS A 232 1.43 36.53 -25.27
CA LYS A 232 0.70 37.69 -24.71
C LYS A 232 1.59 38.93 -24.55
N GLN A 233 2.88 38.77 -24.30
CA GLN A 233 3.83 39.86 -24.11
C GLN A 233 4.91 39.76 -25.19
N SER A 234 4.90 40.66 -26.19
CA SER A 234 5.89 40.73 -27.29
C SER A 234 7.30 41.17 -26.84
N SER A 235 7.82 40.62 -25.73
CA SER A 235 9.08 41.00 -25.07
C SER A 235 9.87 39.78 -24.59
N TYR A 236 11.11 40.00 -24.15
CA TYR A 236 12.03 38.99 -23.59
C TYR A 236 11.71 38.58 -22.13
N LEU A 237 10.69 39.18 -21.51
CA LEU A 237 10.21 38.86 -20.16
C LEU A 237 9.98 37.35 -19.89
N PRO A 238 9.40 36.54 -20.81
CA PRO A 238 9.16 35.11 -20.59
C PRO A 238 10.45 34.29 -20.40
N VAL A 239 11.54 34.70 -21.07
CA VAL A 239 12.84 34.03 -20.90
C VAL A 239 13.43 34.35 -19.53
N LEU A 240 13.25 35.58 -19.04
CA LEU A 240 13.65 35.98 -17.70
C LEU A 240 12.82 35.27 -16.62
N GLU A 241 11.51 35.12 -16.82
CA GLU A 241 10.63 34.33 -15.95
C GLU A 241 11.03 32.85 -15.91
N LEU A 242 11.44 32.27 -17.06
CA LEU A 242 11.96 30.91 -17.11
C LEU A 242 13.26 30.77 -16.29
N VAL A 243 14.23 31.67 -16.49
CA VAL A 243 15.50 31.64 -15.76
C VAL A 243 15.30 31.85 -14.26
N THR A 244 14.42 32.77 -13.87
CA THR A 244 14.10 33.00 -12.45
C THR A 244 13.41 31.80 -11.81
N SER A 245 12.50 31.12 -12.51
CA SER A 245 11.86 29.89 -12.01
C SER A 245 12.85 28.74 -11.84
N LEU A 246 13.75 28.50 -12.80
CA LEU A 246 14.81 27.49 -12.71
C LEU A 246 15.78 27.80 -11.57
N CYS A 247 16.19 29.06 -11.45
CA CYS A 247 17.05 29.54 -10.37
C CYS A 247 16.38 29.33 -8.99
N TYR A 248 15.09 29.64 -8.88
CA TYR A 248 14.31 29.44 -7.65
C TYR A 248 14.32 27.98 -7.20
N PHE A 249 13.98 27.02 -8.08
CA PHE A 249 14.02 25.59 -7.72
C PHE A 249 15.43 25.08 -7.42
N ALA A 250 16.45 25.59 -8.12
CA ALA A 250 17.84 25.26 -7.81
C ALA A 250 18.23 25.76 -6.42
N VAL A 251 17.91 27.01 -6.07
CA VAL A 251 18.17 27.59 -4.74
C VAL A 251 17.43 26.81 -3.66
N LEU A 252 16.15 26.47 -3.87
CA LEU A 252 15.40 25.62 -2.95
C LEU A 252 16.15 24.31 -2.68
N PHE A 253 16.61 23.63 -3.74
CA PHE A 253 17.31 22.35 -3.60
C PHE A 253 18.68 22.47 -2.91
N PHE A 254 19.50 23.45 -3.30
CA PHE A 254 20.86 23.59 -2.79
C PHE A 254 20.95 24.22 -1.39
N PHE A 255 20.03 25.12 -1.01
CA PHE A 255 20.05 25.78 0.30
C PHE A 255 19.20 25.08 1.37
N LEU A 256 17.97 24.66 1.06
CA LEU A 256 17.09 24.06 2.07
C LEU A 256 17.55 22.66 2.48
N ARG A 257 18.09 21.89 1.54
CA ARG A 257 18.57 20.52 1.81
C ARG A 257 19.64 20.45 2.91
N PRO A 258 20.77 21.18 2.83
CA PRO A 258 21.76 21.17 3.90
C PRO A 258 21.22 21.76 5.21
N LEU A 259 20.35 22.78 5.14
CA LEU A 259 19.73 23.39 6.32
C LEU A 259 18.84 22.39 7.08
N VAL A 260 18.01 21.62 6.38
CA VAL A 260 17.15 20.59 6.97
C VAL A 260 17.97 19.43 7.55
N ILE A 261 18.99 18.96 6.82
CA ILE A 261 19.91 17.92 7.33
C ILE A 261 20.63 18.40 8.60
N TRP A 262 21.05 19.66 8.62
CA TRP A 262 21.71 20.27 9.78
C TRP A 262 20.78 20.37 11.00
N ILE A 263 19.52 20.78 10.80
CA ILE A 263 18.49 20.79 11.86
C ILE A 263 18.23 19.36 12.37
N SER A 264 18.17 18.37 11.48
CA SER A 264 17.90 16.97 11.82
C SER A 264 19.06 16.29 12.55
N ASN A 265 20.31 16.62 12.23
CA ASN A 265 21.50 15.99 12.80
C ASN A 265 21.87 16.49 14.20
N ARG A 266 21.19 17.51 14.73
CA ARG A 266 21.42 18.03 16.09
C ARG A 266 20.87 17.15 17.22
N LYS A 267 20.28 15.99 16.93
CA LYS A 267 19.76 15.06 17.95
C LYS A 267 20.55 13.75 18.06
N PRO A 268 20.72 13.21 19.28
CA PRO A 268 21.15 11.82 19.46
C PRO A 268 20.08 10.86 18.89
N LYS A 269 20.54 9.81 18.21
CA LYS A 269 19.71 8.81 17.51
C LYS A 269 18.62 8.24 18.44
N GLY A 270 17.36 8.23 17.99
CA GLY A 270 16.27 7.44 18.61
C GLY A 270 15.24 8.17 19.48
N LYS A 271 15.36 9.49 19.73
CA LYS A 271 14.31 10.25 20.45
C LYS A 271 13.26 10.86 19.50
N PRO A 272 11.97 10.92 19.88
CA PRO A 272 10.92 11.50 19.05
C PRO A 272 11.18 12.99 18.71
N MET A 273 10.58 13.47 17.62
CA MET A 273 10.61 14.90 17.28
C MET A 273 10.07 15.72 18.46
N THR A 274 10.81 16.77 18.85
CA THR A 274 10.28 17.74 19.81
C THR A 274 9.40 18.73 19.06
N GLU A 275 8.37 19.25 19.72
CA GLU A 275 7.39 20.16 19.13
C GLU A 275 8.03 21.35 18.40
N GLY A 276 9.12 21.91 18.96
CA GLY A 276 9.87 23.00 18.32
C GLY A 276 10.42 22.67 16.93
N HIS A 277 10.84 21.43 16.67
CA HIS A 277 11.32 21.04 15.32
C HIS A 277 10.17 20.99 14.31
N PHE A 278 9.00 20.50 14.75
CA PHE A 278 7.81 20.45 13.92
C PHE A 278 7.34 21.87 13.55
N VAL A 279 7.29 22.77 14.53
CA VAL A 279 6.94 24.18 14.30
C VAL A 279 7.93 24.86 13.35
N SER A 280 9.23 24.63 13.52
CA SER A 280 10.24 25.18 12.59
C SER A 280 10.05 24.70 11.15
N ILE A 281 9.76 23.40 10.94
CA ILE A 281 9.50 22.86 9.60
C ILE A 281 8.23 23.49 9.00
N MET A 282 7.18 23.67 9.81
CA MET A 282 5.96 24.35 9.37
C MET A 282 6.21 25.82 9.00
N LEU A 283 7.03 26.55 9.74
CA LEU A 283 7.39 27.93 9.39
C LEU A 283 8.18 28.00 8.07
N ILE A 284 9.11 27.06 7.85
CA ILE A 284 9.83 26.95 6.58
C ILE A 284 8.86 26.63 5.44
N LEU A 285 7.91 25.72 5.66
CA LEU A 285 6.88 25.39 4.67
C LEU A 285 6.08 26.63 4.23
N LEU A 286 5.64 27.46 5.19
CA LEU A 286 4.93 28.71 4.89
C LEU A 286 5.82 29.70 4.12
N PHE A 287 7.09 29.81 4.49
CA PHE A 287 8.04 30.65 3.78
C PHE A 287 8.26 30.19 2.33
N VAL A 288 8.34 28.87 2.11
CA VAL A 288 8.44 28.28 0.76
C VAL A 288 7.17 28.55 -0.06
N ALA A 289 5.99 28.49 0.56
CA ALA A 289 4.72 28.80 -0.12
C ALA A 289 4.64 30.27 -0.57
N ILE A 290 5.00 31.21 0.31
CA ILE A 290 4.98 32.65 0.01
C ILE A 290 6.04 33.01 -1.03
N SER A 291 7.26 32.49 -0.89
CA SER A 291 8.34 32.76 -1.85
C SER A 291 8.06 32.18 -3.24
N ALA A 292 7.34 31.05 -3.33
CA ALA A 292 6.89 30.51 -4.61
C ALA A 292 5.92 31.46 -5.33
N GLN A 293 4.93 31.98 -4.61
CA GLN A 293 3.97 32.94 -5.17
C GLN A 293 4.67 34.23 -5.61
N ALA A 294 5.63 34.72 -4.83
CA ALA A 294 6.44 35.88 -5.20
C ALA A 294 7.28 35.63 -6.48
N ALA A 295 7.72 34.39 -6.70
CA ALA A 295 8.42 33.96 -7.91
C ALA A 295 7.47 33.58 -9.08
N GLY A 296 6.15 33.80 -8.92
CA GLY A 296 5.16 33.46 -9.94
C GLY A 296 4.92 31.96 -10.15
N GLN A 297 5.35 31.13 -9.19
CA GLN A 297 5.17 29.67 -9.20
C GLN A 297 3.99 29.25 -8.29
N PRO A 298 3.24 28.19 -8.63
CA PRO A 298 2.19 27.69 -7.75
C PRO A 298 2.76 27.20 -6.41
N ALA A 299 2.13 27.58 -5.29
CA ALA A 299 2.62 27.25 -3.95
C ALA A 299 2.68 25.74 -3.68
N PHE A 300 1.69 24.97 -4.16
CA PHE A 300 1.68 23.51 -4.03
C PHE A 300 2.90 22.85 -4.72
N MET A 301 3.47 23.49 -5.75
CA MET A 301 4.65 23.00 -6.46
C MET A 301 5.90 23.01 -5.59
N ALA A 302 6.20 24.20 -5.06
CA ALA A 302 7.41 24.45 -4.31
C ALA A 302 7.39 23.65 -3.01
N THR A 303 6.21 23.50 -2.41
CA THR A 303 6.00 22.77 -1.17
C THR A 303 6.10 21.25 -1.38
N PHE A 304 5.63 20.71 -2.51
CA PHE A 304 5.91 19.33 -2.93
C PHE A 304 7.41 19.08 -3.12
N MET A 305 8.10 19.96 -3.85
CA MET A 305 9.56 19.88 -4.05
C MET A 305 10.33 19.98 -2.73
N PHE A 306 9.90 20.85 -1.82
CA PHE A 306 10.44 20.93 -0.48
C PHE A 306 10.24 19.62 0.30
N GLY A 307 9.09 18.96 0.16
CA GLY A 307 8.86 17.63 0.72
C GLY A 307 9.84 16.59 0.20
N CYS A 308 10.09 16.54 -1.12
CA CYS A 308 11.03 15.61 -1.75
C CYS A 308 12.50 15.80 -1.30
N ILE A 309 12.83 16.97 -0.74
CA ILE A 309 14.16 17.26 -0.19
C ILE A 309 14.35 16.60 1.20
N LEU A 310 13.26 16.41 1.95
CA LEU A 310 13.30 15.76 3.27
C LEU A 310 13.52 14.25 3.11
N PRO A 311 14.25 13.60 4.04
CA PRO A 311 14.44 12.16 4.00
C PRO A 311 13.11 11.42 4.20
N ASP A 312 12.88 10.43 3.33
CA ASP A 312 11.69 9.60 3.28
C ASP A 312 11.75 8.49 4.36
N GLY A 313 10.78 8.49 5.28
CA GLY A 313 10.64 7.48 6.35
C GLY A 313 11.13 7.91 7.74
N PRO A 314 11.24 6.96 8.69
CA PRO A 314 11.49 7.26 10.10
C PRO A 314 12.92 7.75 10.37
N PRO A 315 13.13 8.63 11.39
CA PRO A 315 12.11 9.14 12.32
C PRO A 315 11.38 10.41 11.85
N LEU A 316 11.93 11.15 10.86
CA LEU A 316 11.43 12.49 10.53
C LEU A 316 10.19 12.44 9.63
N GLY A 317 10.27 11.73 8.50
CA GLY A 317 9.21 11.69 7.50
C GLY A 317 7.95 10.99 7.99
N SER A 318 8.09 9.93 8.79
CA SER A 318 6.94 9.20 9.36
C SER A 318 6.12 10.06 10.33
N ILE A 319 6.76 10.73 11.30
CA ILE A 319 6.08 11.58 12.28
C ILE A 319 5.41 12.77 11.61
N LEU A 320 6.10 13.40 10.65
CA LEU A 320 5.57 14.54 9.91
C LEU A 320 4.35 14.14 9.09
N THR A 321 4.43 13.00 8.40
CA THR A 321 3.32 12.44 7.62
C THR A 321 2.12 12.17 8.52
N GLU A 322 2.32 11.52 9.67
CA GLU A 322 1.26 11.16 10.62
C GLU A 322 0.53 12.40 11.16
N ARG A 323 1.27 13.41 11.61
CA ARG A 323 0.69 14.64 12.17
C ARG A 323 -0.04 15.49 11.14
N LEU A 324 0.46 15.54 9.90
CA LEU A 324 -0.14 16.34 8.83
C LEU A 324 -1.30 15.64 8.13
N ASP A 325 -1.43 14.32 8.26
CA ASP A 325 -2.43 13.56 7.52
C ASP A 325 -3.88 13.89 7.91
N ILE A 326 -4.11 14.06 9.22
CA ILE A 326 -5.44 14.34 9.77
C ILE A 326 -5.92 15.72 9.30
N ILE A 327 -5.07 16.75 9.44
CA ILE A 327 -5.46 18.12 9.14
C ILE A 327 -5.44 18.39 7.62
N GLY A 328 -4.35 18.03 6.94
CA GLY A 328 -4.20 18.31 5.50
C GLY A 328 -5.05 17.40 4.63
N SER A 329 -4.80 16.08 4.70
CA SER A 329 -5.40 15.12 3.78
C SER A 329 -6.83 14.73 4.14
N THR A 330 -7.16 14.61 5.43
CA THR A 330 -8.46 14.06 5.85
C THR A 330 -9.54 15.14 5.98
N LEU A 331 -9.16 16.37 6.34
CA LEU A 331 -10.10 17.48 6.54
C LEU A 331 -10.12 18.48 5.37
N LEU A 332 -8.97 19.04 4.99
CA LEU A 332 -8.92 20.18 4.05
C LEU A 332 -8.95 19.76 2.57
N VAL A 333 -8.33 18.64 2.20
CA VAL A 333 -8.38 18.10 0.83
C VAL A 333 -9.82 17.82 0.35
N PRO A 334 -10.70 17.18 1.14
CA PRO A 334 -12.12 17.04 0.78
C PRO A 334 -12.81 18.37 0.50
N ALA A 335 -12.50 19.44 1.25
CA ALA A 335 -13.04 20.77 1.00
C ALA A 335 -12.60 21.29 -0.37
N TYR A 336 -11.32 21.14 -0.75
CA TYR A 336 -10.83 21.53 -2.07
C TYR A 336 -11.55 20.77 -3.21
N CYS A 337 -11.69 19.46 -3.09
CA CYS A 337 -12.39 18.62 -4.06
C CYS A 337 -13.86 19.03 -4.22
N THR A 338 -14.51 19.34 -3.10
CA THR A 338 -15.92 19.70 -3.06
C THR A 338 -16.17 21.08 -3.65
N ILE A 339 -15.35 22.07 -3.32
CA ILE A 339 -15.41 23.43 -3.90
C ILE A 339 -15.20 23.39 -5.40
N SER A 340 -14.23 22.60 -5.87
CA SER A 340 -14.01 22.45 -7.31
C SER A 340 -15.21 21.81 -8.02
N GLY A 341 -15.90 20.86 -7.36
CA GLY A 341 -17.16 20.31 -7.84
C GLY A 341 -18.33 21.32 -7.82
N LEU A 342 -18.41 22.16 -6.79
CA LEU A 342 -19.39 23.25 -6.67
C LEU A 342 -19.25 24.31 -7.77
N ASN A 343 -18.02 24.53 -8.25
CA ASN A 343 -17.73 25.45 -9.35
C ASN A 343 -18.04 24.86 -10.74
N THR A 344 -18.61 23.65 -10.83
CA THR A 344 -19.07 23.10 -12.12
C THR A 344 -20.38 23.74 -12.56
N GLY A 345 -20.47 24.09 -13.86
CA GLY A 345 -21.63 24.76 -14.44
C GLY A 345 -22.84 23.82 -14.64
N SER A 346 -24.04 24.40 -14.75
CA SER A 346 -25.30 23.66 -14.86
C SER A 346 -25.40 22.78 -16.12
N VAL A 347 -25.91 21.55 -15.98
CA VAL A 347 -26.06 20.54 -17.05
C VAL A 347 -26.72 21.05 -18.36
N PRO A 348 -27.70 21.99 -18.37
CA PRO A 348 -28.29 22.49 -19.61
C PRO A 348 -27.35 23.27 -20.54
N SER A 349 -26.23 23.83 -20.04
CA SER A 349 -25.24 24.53 -20.89
C SER A 349 -24.37 23.57 -21.71
N ILE A 350 -24.51 22.26 -21.48
CA ILE A 350 -23.69 21.18 -22.07
C ILE A 350 -24.31 20.64 -23.36
N VAL A 351 -25.58 20.91 -23.63
CA VAL A 351 -26.26 20.42 -24.84
C VAL A 351 -25.98 21.36 -26.00
N GLY A 352 -24.89 21.11 -26.71
CA GLY A 352 -24.49 21.88 -27.89
C GLY A 352 -23.39 21.22 -28.71
N THR A 353 -23.26 21.61 -29.98
CA THR A 353 -22.23 21.09 -30.90
C THR A 353 -20.81 21.37 -30.41
N LYS A 354 -20.56 22.56 -29.81
CA LYS A 354 -19.27 22.94 -29.18
C LYS A 354 -18.91 22.06 -27.99
N SER A 355 -19.90 21.58 -27.24
CA SER A 355 -19.68 20.69 -26.09
C SER A 355 -19.32 19.28 -26.56
N ALA A 356 -20.06 18.75 -27.54
CA ALA A 356 -19.78 17.44 -28.12
C ALA A 356 -18.38 17.35 -28.74
N SER A 357 -17.96 18.38 -29.48
CA SER A 357 -16.61 18.44 -30.06
C SER A 357 -15.50 18.49 -29.00
N MET A 358 -15.71 19.26 -27.92
CA MET A 358 -14.76 19.33 -26.81
C MET A 358 -14.65 17.98 -26.10
N GLU A 359 -15.78 17.31 -25.85
CA GLU A 359 -15.79 16.00 -25.22
C GLU A 359 -15.07 14.95 -26.08
N VAL A 360 -15.24 14.99 -27.40
CA VAL A 360 -14.50 14.10 -28.33
C VAL A 360 -13.00 14.33 -28.24
N ILE A 361 -12.53 15.57 -28.14
CA ILE A 361 -11.10 15.89 -28.00
C ILE A 361 -10.56 15.37 -26.66
N ILE A 362 -11.30 15.57 -25.57
CA ILE A 362 -10.90 15.09 -24.23
C ILE A 362 -10.81 13.55 -24.23
N LEU A 363 -11.84 12.86 -24.74
CA LEU A 363 -11.87 11.41 -24.86
C LEU A 363 -10.74 10.87 -25.75
N ALA A 364 -10.43 11.55 -26.86
CA ALA A 364 -9.31 11.20 -27.72
C ALA A 364 -7.96 11.24 -26.98
N GLY A 365 -7.77 12.21 -26.08
CA GLY A 365 -6.59 12.27 -25.21
C GLY A 365 -6.46 11.05 -24.29
N TYR A 366 -7.56 10.65 -23.63
CA TYR A 366 -7.60 9.43 -22.82
C TYR A 366 -7.35 8.16 -23.64
N ILE A 367 -7.98 8.03 -24.81
CA ILE A 367 -7.79 6.89 -25.71
C ILE A 367 -6.34 6.84 -26.20
N GLY A 368 -5.77 7.98 -26.59
CA GLY A 368 -4.37 8.08 -26.99
C GLY A 368 -3.44 7.60 -25.89
N LYS A 369 -3.68 8.04 -24.65
CA LYS A 369 -2.91 7.60 -23.47
C LYS A 369 -3.05 6.10 -23.20
N PHE A 370 -4.26 5.58 -23.28
CA PHE A 370 -4.53 4.15 -23.12
C PHE A 370 -3.78 3.33 -24.17
N LEU A 371 -3.83 3.74 -25.44
CA LEU A 371 -3.12 3.07 -26.52
C LEU A 371 -1.60 3.17 -26.41
N GLY A 372 -1.06 4.34 -26.05
CA GLY A 372 0.38 4.51 -25.88
C GLY A 372 0.95 3.89 -24.61
N THR A 373 0.11 3.42 -23.69
CA THR A 373 0.54 2.62 -22.54
C THR A 373 0.40 1.13 -22.82
N ILE A 374 -0.68 0.68 -23.48
CA ILE A 374 -0.91 -0.75 -23.76
C ILE A 374 0.06 -1.30 -24.82
N ILE A 375 0.33 -0.55 -25.89
CA ILE A 375 1.16 -1.02 -27.02
C ILE A 375 2.60 -1.31 -26.54
N PRO A 376 3.30 -0.39 -25.83
CA PRO A 376 4.62 -0.69 -25.31
C PRO A 376 4.61 -1.77 -24.22
N SER A 377 3.54 -1.88 -23.42
CA SER A 377 3.44 -2.91 -22.39
C SER A 377 3.43 -4.33 -22.97
N ILE A 378 2.68 -4.53 -24.06
CA ILE A 378 2.66 -5.82 -24.78
C ILE A 378 4.02 -6.09 -25.43
N HIS A 379 4.71 -5.07 -25.94
CA HIS A 379 6.05 -5.21 -26.52
C HIS A 379 7.10 -5.67 -25.49
N PHE A 380 6.90 -5.38 -24.20
CA PHE A 380 7.75 -5.84 -23.10
C PHE A 380 7.26 -7.16 -22.46
N ASP A 381 6.49 -7.97 -23.18
CA ASP A 381 6.00 -9.29 -22.75
C ASP A 381 5.16 -9.27 -21.45
N ILE A 382 4.52 -8.14 -21.13
CA ILE A 382 3.53 -8.09 -20.05
C ILE A 382 2.25 -8.77 -20.54
N GLN A 383 1.63 -9.61 -19.71
CA GLN A 383 0.37 -10.30 -20.07
C GLN A 383 -0.70 -9.30 -20.52
N PHE A 384 -1.53 -9.67 -21.49
CA PHE A 384 -2.50 -8.75 -22.10
C PHE A 384 -3.47 -8.13 -21.05
N LEU A 385 -4.03 -8.95 -20.16
CA LEU A 385 -4.94 -8.47 -19.10
C LEU A 385 -4.23 -7.54 -18.11
N ASP A 386 -2.98 -7.85 -17.76
CA ASP A 386 -2.13 -7.02 -16.91
C ASP A 386 -1.78 -5.69 -17.60
N SER A 387 -1.56 -5.71 -18.92
CA SER A 387 -1.32 -4.52 -19.74
C SER A 387 -2.56 -3.63 -19.83
N VAL A 388 -3.76 -4.21 -19.97
CA VAL A 388 -5.03 -3.47 -19.92
C VAL A 388 -5.22 -2.83 -18.55
N ALA A 389 -4.98 -3.58 -17.47
CA ALA A 389 -5.05 -3.05 -16.11
C ALA A 389 -4.06 -1.89 -15.90
N LEU A 390 -2.80 -2.05 -16.30
CA LEU A 390 -1.79 -0.98 -16.24
C LEU A 390 -2.22 0.27 -17.01
N SER A 391 -2.78 0.09 -18.21
CA SER A 391 -3.21 1.21 -19.06
C SER A 391 -4.41 1.96 -18.47
N LEU A 392 -5.35 1.24 -17.85
CA LEU A 392 -6.47 1.84 -17.10
C LEU A 392 -5.95 2.60 -15.87
N ILE A 393 -5.02 2.01 -15.11
CA ILE A 393 -4.37 2.64 -13.95
C ILE A 393 -3.72 3.96 -14.38
N MET A 394 -3.01 3.99 -15.51
CA MET A 394 -2.37 5.21 -16.04
C MET A 394 -3.36 6.26 -16.56
N CYS A 395 -4.63 5.89 -16.79
CA CYS A 395 -5.69 6.83 -17.14
C CYS A 395 -6.42 7.41 -15.92
N CYS A 396 -6.21 6.85 -14.73
CA CYS A 396 -6.79 7.38 -13.49
C CYS A 396 -6.27 8.79 -13.20
N LYS A 397 -7.20 9.68 -12.86
CA LYS A 397 -6.92 11.07 -12.50
C LYS A 397 -7.29 11.34 -11.04
N GLY A 398 -6.77 12.43 -10.49
CA GLY A 398 -7.04 12.78 -9.11
C GLY A 398 -6.80 14.25 -8.78
N ILE A 399 -6.33 14.49 -7.56
CA ILE A 399 -6.34 15.83 -6.99
C ILE A 399 -5.39 16.82 -7.69
N LEU A 400 -4.26 16.35 -8.21
CA LEU A 400 -3.33 17.19 -8.96
C LEU A 400 -3.95 17.65 -10.28
N ASP A 401 -4.67 16.77 -10.97
CA ASP A 401 -5.39 17.13 -12.21
C ASP A 401 -6.44 18.21 -11.95
N LEU A 402 -7.19 18.08 -10.85
CA LEU A 402 -8.20 19.04 -10.42
C LEU A 402 -7.59 20.44 -10.18
N ILE A 403 -6.41 20.51 -9.54
CA ILE A 403 -5.71 21.79 -9.37
C ILE A 403 -5.30 22.39 -10.71
N ILE A 404 -4.81 21.58 -11.63
CA ILE A 404 -4.39 22.06 -12.95
C ILE A 404 -5.58 22.60 -13.73
N TYR A 405 -6.74 21.93 -13.67
CA TYR A 405 -7.96 22.44 -14.30
C TYR A 405 -8.38 23.79 -13.71
N ASN A 406 -8.35 23.95 -12.39
CA ASN A 406 -8.63 25.24 -11.74
C ASN A 406 -7.61 26.32 -12.15
N LEU A 407 -6.33 25.96 -12.25
CA LEU A 407 -5.26 26.88 -12.65
C LEU A 407 -5.40 27.33 -14.11
N LEU A 408 -5.77 26.42 -15.02
CA LEU A 408 -6.06 26.74 -16.42
C LEU A 408 -7.27 27.65 -16.56
N LEU A 409 -8.32 27.44 -15.75
CA LEU A 409 -9.48 28.31 -15.69
C LEU A 409 -9.11 29.73 -15.19
N ASN A 410 -8.34 29.81 -14.10
CA ASN A 410 -7.92 31.09 -13.51
C ASN A 410 -7.00 31.91 -14.45
N TYR A 411 -6.16 31.26 -15.24
CA TYR A 411 -5.34 31.93 -16.27
C TYR A 411 -6.09 32.26 -17.56
N GLN A 412 -7.41 31.98 -17.62
CA GLN A 412 -8.25 32.13 -18.81
C GLN A 412 -7.69 31.34 -20.01
N ALA A 413 -7.03 30.21 -19.75
CA ALA A 413 -6.57 29.29 -20.79
C ALA A 413 -7.71 28.38 -21.26
N THR A 414 -8.68 28.08 -20.39
CA THR A 414 -9.85 27.26 -20.68
C THR A 414 -11.15 27.97 -20.31
N ASP A 415 -12.19 27.80 -21.12
CA ASP A 415 -13.55 28.26 -20.83
C ASP A 415 -14.19 27.44 -19.69
N GLU A 416 -15.19 28.00 -19.01
CA GLU A 416 -15.96 27.35 -17.92
C GLU A 416 -16.65 26.05 -18.39
N LEU A 417 -17.11 26.01 -19.64
CA LEU A 417 -17.69 24.81 -20.26
C LEU A 417 -16.66 23.68 -20.35
N THR A 418 -15.44 23.99 -20.80
CA THR A 418 -14.35 23.02 -20.92
C THR A 418 -13.92 22.50 -19.56
N PHE A 419 -13.82 23.39 -18.57
CA PHE A 419 -13.52 23.01 -17.18
C PHE A 419 -14.55 22.03 -16.62
N THR A 420 -15.84 22.30 -16.84
CA THR A 420 -16.95 21.43 -16.40
C THR A 420 -16.87 20.05 -17.07
N LEU A 421 -16.66 20.01 -18.40
CA LEU A 421 -16.49 18.76 -19.15
C LEU A 421 -15.29 17.96 -18.63
N GLN A 422 -14.12 18.59 -18.45
CA GLN A 422 -12.92 17.93 -17.94
C GLN A 422 -13.14 17.25 -16.58
N ILE A 423 -13.89 17.88 -15.67
CA ILE A 423 -14.24 17.28 -14.37
C ILE A 423 -15.20 16.10 -14.54
N TYR A 424 -16.22 16.22 -15.40
CA TYR A 424 -17.16 15.12 -15.66
C TYR A 424 -16.48 13.92 -16.30
N THR A 425 -15.66 14.13 -17.34
CA THR A 425 -14.91 13.06 -17.98
C THR A 425 -13.90 12.45 -17.01
N MET A 426 -13.25 13.26 -16.16
CA MET A 426 -12.34 12.78 -15.12
C MET A 426 -13.03 11.82 -14.13
N VAL A 427 -14.20 12.21 -13.61
CA VAL A 427 -15.02 11.39 -12.70
C VAL A 427 -15.49 10.12 -13.40
N ALA A 428 -15.98 10.22 -14.64
CA ALA A 428 -16.49 9.09 -15.40
C ALA A 428 -15.39 8.07 -15.75
N VAL A 429 -14.26 8.53 -16.31
CA VAL A 429 -13.15 7.66 -16.73
C VAL A 429 -12.46 7.03 -15.52
N THR A 430 -12.18 7.80 -14.47
CA THR A 430 -11.56 7.26 -13.24
C THR A 430 -12.52 6.29 -12.55
N GLY A 431 -13.81 6.61 -12.50
CA GLY A 431 -14.84 5.72 -11.95
C GLY A 431 -15.00 4.42 -12.72
N PHE A 432 -14.92 4.46 -14.05
CA PHE A 432 -14.90 3.26 -14.88
C PHE A 432 -13.60 2.45 -14.70
N ALA A 433 -12.45 3.12 -14.71
CA ALA A 433 -11.15 2.48 -14.55
C ALA A 433 -11.02 1.75 -13.20
N THR A 434 -11.47 2.37 -12.10
CA THR A 434 -11.47 1.74 -10.75
C THR A 434 -12.24 0.41 -10.75
N LEU A 435 -13.45 0.40 -11.31
CA LEU A 435 -14.31 -0.77 -11.38
C LEU A 435 -13.70 -1.88 -12.25
N MET A 436 -13.17 -1.52 -13.42
CA MET A 436 -12.55 -2.47 -14.35
C MET A 436 -11.26 -3.05 -13.76
N VAL A 437 -10.40 -2.23 -13.17
CA VAL A 437 -9.16 -2.70 -12.51
C VAL A 437 -9.50 -3.67 -11.38
N HIS A 438 -10.53 -3.39 -10.58
CA HIS A 438 -10.96 -4.31 -9.52
C HIS A 438 -11.39 -5.69 -10.06
N HIS A 439 -12.14 -5.72 -11.17
CA HIS A 439 -12.63 -6.98 -11.75
C HIS A 439 -11.57 -7.74 -12.54
N ILE A 440 -10.69 -7.05 -13.26
CA ILE A 440 -9.66 -7.66 -14.10
C ILE A 440 -8.49 -8.14 -13.24
N TYR A 441 -8.08 -7.34 -12.25
CA TYR A 441 -6.86 -7.57 -11.49
C TYR A 441 -7.13 -8.20 -10.13
N ASP A 442 -6.96 -9.53 -10.07
CA ASP A 442 -6.93 -10.28 -8.81
C ASP A 442 -5.49 -10.75 -8.53
N PRO A 443 -4.78 -10.12 -7.57
CA PRO A 443 -3.40 -10.50 -7.24
C PRO A 443 -3.29 -11.94 -6.72
N SER A 444 -4.38 -12.52 -6.19
CA SER A 444 -4.37 -13.87 -5.64
C SER A 444 -4.35 -14.98 -6.70
N ARG A 445 -4.77 -14.70 -7.94
CA ARG A 445 -4.71 -15.68 -9.05
C ARG A 445 -3.30 -16.12 -9.35
N ARG A 446 -2.32 -15.23 -9.16
CA ARG A 446 -0.92 -15.48 -9.49
C ARG A 446 -0.25 -16.47 -8.54
N TYR A 447 -0.67 -16.53 -7.28
CA TYR A 447 -0.09 -17.43 -6.27
C TYR A 447 -0.69 -18.84 -6.27
N ARG A 448 -1.75 -19.11 -7.05
CA ARG A 448 -2.29 -20.45 -7.23
C ARG A 448 -1.28 -21.29 -8.01
N SER A 449 -0.30 -21.84 -7.29
CA SER A 449 0.72 -22.71 -7.86
C SER A 449 0.06 -23.99 -8.36
N TYR A 450 0.10 -24.19 -9.68
CA TYR A 450 -0.33 -25.42 -10.35
C TYR A 450 0.58 -26.61 -10.02
N ILE A 451 1.78 -26.35 -9.48
CA ILE A 451 2.76 -27.35 -9.07
C ILE A 451 2.80 -27.40 -7.55
N ARG A 452 2.65 -28.60 -6.99
CA ARG A 452 2.79 -28.84 -5.55
C ARG A 452 4.27 -28.71 -5.16
N ARG A 453 4.56 -27.87 -4.17
CA ARG A 453 5.89 -27.55 -3.63
C ARG A 453 5.90 -27.82 -2.13
N SER A 454 5.61 -29.05 -1.77
CA SER A 454 5.66 -29.53 -0.39
C SER A 454 7.04 -30.11 -0.09
N ILE A 455 7.49 -30.02 1.17
CA ILE A 455 8.69 -30.66 1.70
C ILE A 455 8.67 -32.15 1.36
N ARG A 456 7.53 -32.81 1.52
CA ARG A 456 7.36 -34.23 1.21
C ARG A 456 7.62 -34.56 -0.25
N ASP A 457 7.11 -33.76 -1.19
CA ASP A 457 7.32 -34.01 -2.62
C ASP A 457 8.77 -33.69 -3.07
N THR A 458 9.55 -33.01 -2.23
CA THR A 458 10.98 -32.76 -2.43
C THR A 458 11.89 -33.94 -2.14
N GLU A 459 11.37 -35.12 -1.75
CA GLU A 459 12.21 -36.33 -1.64
C GLU A 459 12.92 -36.71 -2.97
N GLN A 460 12.51 -36.09 -4.09
CA GLN A 460 13.17 -36.21 -5.41
C GLN A 460 14.06 -34.99 -5.78
N GLY A 461 14.11 -33.93 -4.97
CA GLY A 461 14.87 -32.70 -5.21
C GLY A 461 16.01 -32.50 -4.19
N ILE A 462 17.21 -32.16 -4.68
CA ILE A 462 18.46 -32.16 -3.90
C ILE A 462 18.51 -30.99 -2.87
N ASP A 463 17.79 -29.88 -3.11
CA ASP A 463 17.93 -28.64 -2.33
C ASP A 463 16.63 -28.25 -1.61
N LEU A 464 16.67 -28.11 -0.28
CA LEU A 464 15.54 -27.54 0.48
C LEU A 464 15.63 -26.02 0.44
N ARG A 465 14.57 -25.38 -0.04
CA ARG A 465 14.47 -23.92 -0.15
C ARG A 465 13.55 -23.38 0.93
N ILE A 466 14.10 -22.60 1.85
CA ILE A 466 13.37 -22.01 2.96
C ILE A 466 13.32 -20.49 2.79
N LEU A 467 12.11 -19.93 2.79
CA LEU A 467 11.89 -18.49 2.89
C LEU A 467 11.57 -18.13 4.34
N VAL A 468 12.35 -17.25 4.94
CA VAL A 468 12.19 -16.82 6.34
C VAL A 468 11.71 -15.38 6.37
N CYS A 469 10.69 -15.09 7.16
CA CYS A 469 10.18 -13.74 7.40
C CYS A 469 10.67 -13.20 8.74
N ILE A 470 11.18 -11.96 8.77
CA ILE A 470 11.70 -11.32 9.99
C ILE A 470 11.05 -9.96 10.13
N HIS A 471 10.44 -9.69 11.28
CA HIS A 471 9.84 -8.39 11.61
C HIS A 471 10.74 -7.57 12.55
N ASN A 472 11.22 -8.21 13.63
CA ASN A 472 12.05 -7.59 14.66
C ASN A 472 13.38 -8.34 14.81
N GLU A 473 14.37 -7.72 15.45
CA GLU A 473 15.65 -8.34 15.78
C GLU A 473 15.50 -9.57 16.69
N GLU A 474 14.49 -9.57 17.56
CA GLU A 474 14.14 -10.70 18.44
C GLU A 474 13.83 -11.98 17.67
N ASN A 475 13.24 -11.88 16.46
CA ASN A 475 12.88 -13.04 15.65
C ASN A 475 14.11 -13.72 15.02
N VAL A 476 15.27 -13.07 15.01
CA VAL A 476 16.46 -13.56 14.31
C VAL A 476 17.02 -14.82 14.98
N TYR A 477 17.19 -14.80 16.30
CA TYR A 477 17.80 -15.92 17.03
C TYR A 477 16.98 -17.22 16.95
N PRO A 478 15.65 -17.21 17.18
CA PRO A 478 14.83 -18.42 17.09
C PRO A 478 14.85 -19.07 15.71
N ILE A 479 14.83 -18.23 14.67
CA ILE A 479 14.92 -18.68 13.29
C ILE A 479 16.28 -19.31 13.00
N ILE A 480 17.38 -18.66 13.40
CA ILE A 480 18.72 -19.21 13.19
C ILE A 480 18.86 -20.56 13.86
N ASN A 481 18.31 -20.72 15.06
CA ASN A 481 18.28 -21.97 15.78
C ASN A 481 17.51 -23.07 15.03
N LEU A 482 16.33 -22.74 14.47
CA LEU A 482 15.55 -23.65 13.62
C LEU A 482 16.30 -24.05 12.33
N LEU A 483 17.02 -23.10 11.72
CA LEU A 483 17.82 -23.35 10.51
C LEU A 483 19.04 -24.24 10.79
N GLN A 484 19.64 -24.15 11.97
CA GLN A 484 20.74 -25.02 12.40
C GLN A 484 20.29 -26.47 12.55
N ILE A 485 19.17 -26.70 13.26
CA ILE A 485 18.64 -28.05 13.47
C ILE A 485 18.11 -28.69 12.17
N SER A 486 17.88 -27.90 11.11
CA SER A 486 17.51 -28.38 9.77
C SER A 486 18.63 -29.15 9.05
N ASN A 487 19.80 -29.29 9.67
CA ASN A 487 20.95 -30.09 9.24
C ASN A 487 21.44 -29.79 7.81
N PRO A 488 21.99 -28.59 7.54
CA PRO A 488 22.55 -28.29 6.23
C PRO A 488 23.83 -29.10 5.97
N THR A 489 23.78 -30.06 5.05
CA THR A 489 24.95 -30.87 4.64
C THR A 489 25.25 -30.71 3.16
N LYS A 490 26.42 -31.17 2.70
CA LYS A 490 26.77 -31.16 1.26
C LYS A 490 25.86 -32.07 0.43
N ALA A 491 25.29 -33.13 1.03
CA ALA A 491 24.37 -34.04 0.37
C ALA A 491 22.94 -33.48 0.31
N THR A 492 22.57 -32.66 1.30
CA THR A 492 21.26 -32.03 1.42
C THR A 492 21.42 -30.52 1.67
N PRO A 493 21.88 -29.75 0.68
CA PRO A 493 22.10 -28.33 0.83
C PRO A 493 20.81 -27.57 1.15
N LEU A 494 20.99 -26.42 1.79
CA LEU A 494 19.92 -25.51 2.21
C LEU A 494 20.03 -24.20 1.44
N SER A 495 18.99 -23.84 0.69
CA SER A 495 18.88 -22.53 0.05
C SER A 495 17.99 -21.63 0.89
N LEU A 496 18.59 -20.62 1.51
CA LEU A 496 17.96 -19.74 2.46
C LEU A 496 17.69 -18.37 1.83
N TYR A 497 16.42 -17.98 1.83
CA TYR A 497 15.95 -16.68 1.42
C TYR A 497 15.43 -15.97 2.67
N VAL A 498 16.03 -14.84 3.02
CA VAL A 498 15.65 -14.07 4.22
C VAL A 498 14.95 -12.81 3.76
N LEU A 499 13.71 -12.61 4.21
CA LEU A 499 12.90 -11.45 3.91
C LEU A 499 12.68 -10.63 5.18
N HIS A 500 13.39 -9.51 5.28
CA HIS A 500 13.20 -8.52 6.34
C HIS A 500 11.98 -7.66 6.00
N LEU A 501 10.93 -7.78 6.81
CA LEU A 501 9.62 -7.16 6.64
C LEU A 501 9.50 -5.93 7.53
N MET A 502 9.44 -4.74 6.91
CA MET A 502 9.27 -3.47 7.61
C MET A 502 7.96 -2.81 7.21
N GLU A 503 7.25 -2.22 8.17
CA GLU A 503 6.05 -1.45 7.88
C GLU A 503 6.36 -0.20 7.04
N LEU A 504 5.51 0.08 6.06
CA LEU A 504 5.57 1.32 5.28
C LEU A 504 5.09 2.51 6.13
N SER A 505 5.99 3.11 6.91
CA SER A 505 5.71 4.33 7.67
C SER A 505 6.34 5.56 7.01
N GLY A 506 5.52 6.50 6.53
CA GLY A 506 6.00 7.79 5.99
C GLY A 506 6.61 7.75 4.58
N ARG A 507 6.47 6.64 3.84
CA ARG A 507 6.90 6.50 2.43
C ARG A 507 5.70 6.19 1.52
N ALA A 508 5.78 6.59 0.25
CA ALA A 508 4.72 6.43 -0.75
C ALA A 508 4.85 5.14 -1.58
N THR A 509 6.00 4.44 -1.49
CA THR A 509 6.30 3.29 -2.36
C THR A 509 6.75 2.08 -1.58
N CYS A 510 6.27 0.92 -2.02
CA CYS A 510 6.72 -0.36 -1.52
C CYS A 510 8.04 -0.73 -2.17
N VAL A 511 9.00 -1.15 -1.35
CA VAL A 511 10.36 -1.46 -1.82
C VAL A 511 10.65 -2.92 -1.52
N LEU A 512 10.93 -3.70 -2.56
CA LEU A 512 11.50 -5.04 -2.45
C LEU A 512 12.90 -5.02 -3.04
N THR A 513 13.93 -4.95 -2.19
CA THR A 513 15.32 -4.85 -2.62
C THR A 513 16.10 -6.09 -2.20
N LYS A 514 16.88 -6.64 -3.14
CA LYS A 514 17.90 -7.64 -2.83
C LYS A 514 19.13 -6.93 -2.24
N ASN A 515 19.50 -7.28 -1.03
CA ASN A 515 20.68 -6.74 -0.37
C ASN A 515 21.93 -7.46 -0.89
N LYS A 516 22.90 -6.69 -1.39
CA LYS A 516 24.21 -7.22 -1.75
C LYS A 516 25.04 -7.32 -0.47
N ILE A 517 25.58 -8.50 -0.20
CA ILE A 517 26.61 -8.70 0.82
C ILE A 517 27.90 -8.11 0.26
N SER A 518 28.13 -6.80 0.46
CA SER A 518 29.36 -6.11 0.07
C SER A 518 30.13 -5.71 1.32
N ASN A 519 31.43 -6.00 1.35
CA ASN A 519 32.37 -5.62 2.43
C ASN A 519 32.67 -4.12 2.49
N GLN A 520 32.00 -3.28 1.69
CA GLN A 520 32.19 -1.83 1.73
C GLN A 520 31.09 -1.19 2.58
N SER A 521 31.52 -0.68 3.73
CA SER A 521 30.79 0.27 4.59
C SER A 521 30.30 1.44 3.74
N SER A 522 29.08 1.34 3.24
CA SER A 522 28.38 2.47 2.64
C SER A 522 27.39 2.99 3.66
N ASP A 523 27.77 4.12 4.22
CA ASP A 523 27.07 5.02 5.14
C ASP A 523 25.54 5.07 4.92
N LYS A 524 24.79 4.12 5.50
CA LYS A 524 23.33 4.16 5.63
C LYS A 524 22.91 3.41 6.89
N GLY A 525 22.68 4.16 7.97
CA GLY A 525 22.10 3.64 9.19
C GLY A 525 20.70 3.05 8.94
N ALA A 526 20.64 1.75 8.71
CA ALA A 526 19.40 0.99 8.58
C ALA A 526 19.37 -0.09 9.68
N SER A 527 18.23 -0.22 10.35
CA SER A 527 17.90 -1.27 11.33
C SER A 527 18.14 -2.71 10.84
N SER A 528 18.48 -2.90 9.56
CA SER A 528 18.76 -4.20 8.95
C SER A 528 20.22 -4.68 9.08
N GLU A 529 21.19 -3.82 9.38
CA GLU A 529 22.60 -4.23 9.51
C GLU A 529 22.84 -5.35 10.53
N PRO A 530 22.31 -5.32 11.77
CA PRO A 530 22.52 -6.40 12.73
C PRO A 530 21.94 -7.73 12.22
N ILE A 531 20.75 -7.68 11.62
CA ILE A 531 20.09 -8.86 11.04
C ILE A 531 20.95 -9.46 9.92
N ILE A 532 21.40 -8.64 8.97
CA ILE A 532 22.24 -9.07 7.84
C ILE A 532 23.53 -9.73 8.34
N ASN A 533 24.18 -9.14 9.35
CA ASN A 533 25.42 -9.65 9.91
C ASN A 533 25.26 -11.04 10.56
N VAL A 534 24.12 -11.32 11.21
CA VAL A 534 23.87 -12.63 11.81
C VAL A 534 23.71 -13.72 10.75
N PHE A 535 22.93 -13.47 9.70
CA PHE A 535 22.76 -14.45 8.62
C PHE A 535 24.03 -14.66 7.80
N ASP A 536 24.83 -13.61 7.57
CA ASP A 536 26.14 -13.73 6.94
C ASP A 536 27.10 -14.61 7.77
N ARG A 537 27.11 -14.45 9.10
CA ARG A 537 27.87 -15.35 10.00
C ARG A 537 27.39 -16.80 9.90
N PHE A 538 26.08 -17.02 9.83
CA PHE A 538 25.51 -18.36 9.67
C PHE A 538 25.94 -19.02 8.35
N GLN A 539 25.95 -18.27 7.24
CA GLN A 539 26.46 -18.76 5.96
C GLN A 539 27.96 -19.07 6.01
N LYS A 540 28.76 -18.21 6.65
CA LYS A 540 30.20 -18.40 6.84
C LYS A 540 30.54 -19.62 7.70
N HIS A 541 29.68 -19.98 8.65
CA HIS A 541 29.82 -21.18 9.46
C HIS A 541 29.52 -22.46 8.64
N ASN A 542 28.49 -22.42 7.80
CA ASN A 542 28.03 -23.56 6.98
C ASN A 542 28.48 -23.46 5.51
N LYS A 543 29.75 -23.14 5.29
CA LYS A 543 30.31 -22.92 3.93
C LYS A 543 30.11 -24.14 3.02
N GLY A 544 29.51 -23.91 1.86
CA GLY A 544 29.26 -24.93 0.85
C GLY A 544 28.01 -25.79 1.09
N CYS A 545 27.34 -25.64 2.23
CA CYS A 545 26.07 -26.32 2.54
C CYS A 545 24.87 -25.36 2.49
N VAL A 546 25.10 -24.06 2.69
CA VAL A 546 24.05 -23.02 2.72
C VAL A 546 24.27 -21.98 1.63
N THR A 547 23.25 -21.73 0.80
CA THR A 547 23.19 -20.54 -0.06
C THR A 547 22.28 -19.50 0.58
N LEU A 548 22.70 -18.23 0.66
CA LEU A 548 21.95 -17.18 1.33
C LEU A 548 21.63 -16.05 0.35
N GLN A 549 20.37 -15.60 0.36
CA GLN A 549 19.95 -14.37 -0.31
C GLN A 549 19.10 -13.54 0.64
N LEU A 550 19.51 -12.29 0.87
CA LEU A 550 18.86 -11.35 1.78
C LEU A 550 18.03 -10.35 0.97
N PHE A 551 16.79 -10.15 1.39
CA PHE A 551 15.85 -9.21 0.82
C PHE A 551 15.25 -8.35 1.91
N THR A 552 14.84 -7.14 1.53
CA THR A 552 14.10 -6.23 2.40
C THR A 552 12.82 -5.81 1.68
N ALA A 553 11.68 -6.05 2.32
CA ALA A 553 10.36 -5.62 1.87
C ALA A 553 9.82 -4.54 2.83
N ILE A 554 9.53 -3.37 2.26
CA ILE A 554 8.88 -2.26 2.97
C ILE A 554 7.49 -2.12 2.39
N ALA A 555 6.46 -2.36 3.20
CA ALA A 555 5.09 -2.51 2.74
C ALA A 555 4.07 -2.25 3.86
N PRO A 556 2.83 -1.81 3.55
CA PRO A 556 1.73 -1.83 4.51
C PRO A 556 1.42 -3.26 4.96
N TYR A 557 1.14 -3.49 6.26
CA TYR A 557 0.83 -4.83 6.78
C TYR A 557 -0.32 -5.54 6.05
N VAL A 558 -1.30 -4.76 5.58
CA VAL A 558 -2.48 -5.30 4.87
C VAL A 558 -2.09 -6.01 3.57
N SER A 559 -1.09 -5.51 2.85
CA SER A 559 -0.64 -6.04 1.54
C SER A 559 0.70 -6.79 1.60
N MET A 560 1.41 -6.75 2.73
CA MET A 560 2.74 -7.37 2.89
C MET A 560 2.75 -8.90 2.65
N HIS A 561 1.61 -9.58 2.80
CA HIS A 561 1.49 -11.01 2.47
C HIS A 561 1.74 -11.28 0.98
N ASP A 562 1.43 -10.33 0.10
CA ASP A 562 1.68 -10.48 -1.34
C ASP A 562 3.18 -10.51 -1.63
N ASP A 563 4.00 -9.72 -0.94
CA ASP A 563 5.47 -9.76 -1.10
C ASP A 563 6.06 -11.10 -0.62
N ILE A 564 5.53 -11.65 0.48
CA ILE A 564 5.93 -12.97 1.00
C ILE A 564 5.57 -14.07 -0.02
N CYS A 565 4.33 -14.09 -0.49
CA CYS A 565 3.86 -15.08 -1.46
C CYS A 565 4.58 -14.96 -2.81
N TYR A 566 4.87 -13.74 -3.25
CA TYR A 566 5.65 -13.47 -4.46
C TYR A 566 7.08 -14.00 -4.33
N MET A 567 7.76 -13.69 -3.24
CA MET A 567 9.10 -14.21 -2.98
C MET A 567 9.12 -15.72 -2.87
N ALA A 568 8.12 -16.33 -2.22
CA ALA A 568 8.00 -17.79 -2.15
C ALA A 568 7.83 -18.41 -3.55
N MET A 569 7.08 -17.76 -4.44
CA MET A 569 6.87 -18.23 -5.80
C MET A 569 8.14 -18.10 -6.67
N ASP A 570 8.78 -16.93 -6.65
CA ASP A 570 9.96 -16.56 -7.45
C ASP A 570 11.18 -17.42 -7.07
N THR A 571 11.44 -17.54 -5.77
CA THR A 571 12.55 -18.36 -5.24
C THR A 571 12.27 -19.87 -5.31
N LYS A 572 11.02 -20.24 -5.59
CA LYS A 572 10.49 -21.61 -5.52
C LYS A 572 10.68 -22.25 -4.14
N ALA A 573 10.38 -21.50 -3.08
CA ALA A 573 10.46 -21.99 -1.70
C ALA A 573 9.58 -23.23 -1.48
N ASN A 574 10.07 -24.19 -0.70
CA ASN A 574 9.32 -25.36 -0.24
C ASN A 574 8.52 -25.04 1.02
N ILE A 575 9.07 -24.19 1.90
CA ILE A 575 8.41 -23.74 3.12
C ILE A 575 8.70 -22.26 3.39
N VAL A 576 7.67 -21.54 3.82
CA VAL A 576 7.78 -20.19 4.41
C VAL A 576 7.72 -20.30 5.92
N ILE A 577 8.68 -19.73 6.63
CA ILE A 577 8.69 -19.66 8.11
C ILE A 577 8.28 -18.26 8.54
N LEU A 578 7.19 -18.18 9.30
CA LEU A 578 6.62 -16.96 9.85
C LEU A 578 6.80 -16.94 11.38
N PRO A 579 7.23 -15.82 11.98
CA PRO A 579 7.22 -15.67 13.42
C PRO A 579 5.78 -15.51 13.95
N PHE A 580 5.55 -15.95 15.18
CA PHE A 580 4.28 -15.79 15.85
C PHE A 580 4.02 -14.34 16.26
N HIS A 581 2.74 -13.93 16.30
CA HIS A 581 2.34 -12.53 16.48
C HIS A 581 2.32 -12.08 17.96
N LYS A 582 2.46 -13.01 18.91
CA LYS A 582 2.60 -12.70 20.34
C LYS A 582 4.08 -12.82 20.72
N LEU A 583 4.63 -11.73 21.23
CA LEU A 583 5.93 -11.72 21.89
C LEU A 583 5.70 -11.74 23.40
N TRP A 584 6.47 -12.55 24.11
CA TRP A 584 6.39 -12.68 25.56
C TRP A 584 7.32 -11.66 26.20
N ALA A 585 6.78 -10.72 26.97
CA ALA A 585 7.60 -9.75 27.69
C ALA A 585 8.18 -10.38 28.98
N ILE A 586 9.28 -9.80 29.46
CA ILE A 586 10.03 -10.25 30.64
C ILE A 586 9.19 -10.15 31.94
N ASP A 587 8.16 -9.31 31.96
CA ASP A 587 7.23 -9.20 33.09
C ASP A 587 6.09 -10.23 32.95
N GLU A 588 6.06 -11.18 33.88
CA GLU A 588 5.15 -12.33 33.91
C GLU A 588 3.69 -11.94 33.61
N ASN A 589 3.18 -12.44 32.47
CA ASN A 589 1.83 -12.31 31.89
C ASN A 589 1.54 -11.12 30.93
N ALA A 590 2.48 -10.23 30.63
CA ALA A 590 2.27 -9.22 29.58
C ALA A 590 2.75 -9.75 28.21
N TYR A 591 1.81 -10.07 27.30
CA TYR A 591 2.14 -10.35 25.89
C TYR A 591 1.91 -9.11 25.02
N VAL A 592 2.88 -8.77 24.17
CA VAL A 592 2.68 -7.73 23.14
C VAL A 592 1.96 -8.39 21.96
N LEU A 593 0.66 -8.14 21.84
CA LEU A 593 -0.15 -8.64 20.73
C LEU A 593 -0.03 -7.70 19.54
N ASN A 594 0.62 -8.14 18.46
CA ASN A 594 0.59 -7.40 17.20
C ASN A 594 -0.54 -7.93 16.30
N THR A 595 -1.70 -7.27 16.33
CA THR A 595 -2.87 -7.64 15.52
C THR A 595 -2.56 -7.63 14.02
N SER A 596 -1.69 -6.72 13.58
CA SER A 596 -1.31 -6.59 12.17
C SER A 596 -0.53 -7.81 11.67
N ILE A 597 0.41 -8.33 12.49
CA ILE A 597 1.15 -9.57 12.20
C ILE A 597 0.20 -10.78 12.21
N ARG A 598 -0.79 -10.80 13.11
CA ARG A 598 -1.81 -11.87 13.11
C ARG A 598 -2.58 -11.93 11.79
N THR A 599 -3.08 -10.78 11.32
CA THR A 599 -3.79 -10.68 10.04
C THR A 599 -2.88 -11.05 8.86
N LEU A 600 -1.61 -10.63 8.90
CA LEU A 600 -0.59 -11.01 7.92
C LEU A 600 -0.42 -12.53 7.84
N ASN A 601 -0.17 -13.19 8.97
CA ASN A 601 0.03 -14.64 9.04
C ASN A 601 -1.19 -15.40 8.53
N GLN A 602 -2.40 -14.98 8.88
CA GLN A 602 -3.64 -15.57 8.38
C GLN A 602 -3.77 -15.44 6.85
N ASN A 603 -3.36 -14.31 6.28
CA ASN A 603 -3.39 -14.10 4.83
C ASN A 603 -2.34 -14.95 4.09
N VAL A 604 -1.14 -15.09 4.66
CA VAL A 604 -0.09 -15.96 4.10
C VAL A 604 -0.53 -17.44 4.15
N LEU A 605 -1.04 -17.92 5.29
CA LEU A 605 -1.54 -19.29 5.44
C LEU A 605 -2.64 -19.65 4.42
N LYS A 606 -3.45 -18.67 3.98
CA LYS A 606 -4.50 -18.87 2.97
C LYS A 606 -3.99 -18.84 1.53
N LYS A 607 -2.95 -18.05 1.23
CA LYS A 607 -2.54 -17.73 -0.15
C LYS A 607 -1.16 -18.28 -0.56
N ALA A 608 -0.36 -18.79 0.38
CA ALA A 608 1.02 -19.18 0.09
C ALA A 608 1.10 -20.29 -0.98
N PRO A 609 2.05 -20.17 -1.94
CA PRO A 609 2.26 -21.15 -3.00
C PRO A 609 3.03 -22.42 -2.55
N CYS A 610 3.34 -22.55 -1.27
CA CYS A 610 4.11 -23.66 -0.69
C CYS A 610 3.66 -23.90 0.76
N SER A 611 4.32 -24.82 1.46
CA SER A 611 4.02 -25.09 2.88
C SER A 611 4.38 -23.89 3.75
N VAL A 612 3.69 -23.72 4.87
CA VAL A 612 3.88 -22.58 5.78
C VAL A 612 4.11 -23.10 7.20
N GLY A 613 5.20 -22.68 7.83
CA GLY A 613 5.49 -22.92 9.24
C GLY A 613 5.30 -21.65 10.05
N VAL A 614 4.52 -21.70 11.13
CA VAL A 614 4.43 -20.63 12.13
C VAL A 614 5.26 -21.02 13.34
N LEU A 615 6.31 -20.26 13.62
CA LEU A 615 7.24 -20.48 14.72
C LEU A 615 6.85 -19.64 15.94
N ILE A 616 6.51 -20.32 17.02
CA ILE A 616 6.29 -19.75 18.35
C ILE A 616 7.59 -19.93 19.13
N ASP A 617 8.25 -18.83 19.43
CA ASP A 617 9.47 -18.89 20.23
C ASP A 617 9.20 -18.72 21.72
N ARG A 618 9.90 -19.52 22.53
CA ARG A 618 9.92 -19.47 24.00
C ARG A 618 11.33 -19.57 24.57
N SER A 619 12.33 -19.28 23.75
CA SER A 619 13.73 -19.50 24.09
C SER A 619 14.21 -18.71 25.31
N GLU A 620 13.56 -17.58 25.63
CA GLU A 620 13.88 -16.71 26.77
C GLU A 620 13.30 -17.20 28.12
N MET A 621 12.23 -18.01 28.12
CA MET A 621 11.52 -18.48 29.33
C MET A 621 12.06 -19.80 29.92
N GLY A 622 13.26 -20.22 29.48
CA GLY A 622 13.89 -21.47 29.93
C GLY A 622 14.15 -22.50 28.82
N GLY A 623 13.68 -22.24 27.59
CA GLY A 623 13.90 -23.10 26.42
C GLY A 623 15.28 -22.89 25.79
N LYS A 624 16.34 -23.45 26.36
CA LYS A 624 17.68 -23.42 25.72
C LYS A 624 17.63 -24.05 24.32
N LEU A 625 17.71 -23.25 23.26
CA LEU A 625 18.18 -23.71 21.94
C LEU A 625 19.59 -23.16 21.71
N LEU A 626 20.60 -23.87 22.22
CA LEU A 626 22.02 -23.63 21.99
C LEU A 626 22.70 -24.92 21.52
N VAL A 627 22.47 -25.31 20.27
CA VAL A 627 23.14 -26.49 19.67
C VAL A 627 24.63 -26.22 19.38
N ILE A 628 25.07 -24.95 19.39
CA ILE A 628 26.43 -24.55 18.98
C ILE A 628 27.41 -24.41 20.15
N GLN A 629 26.93 -24.16 21.38
CA GLN A 629 27.84 -23.87 22.51
C GLN A 629 27.86 -24.98 23.56
N ASP A 630 26.73 -25.65 23.81
CA ASP A 630 26.65 -26.73 24.78
C ASP A 630 26.63 -28.08 24.05
N LYS A 631 27.45 -29.04 24.47
CA LYS A 631 27.49 -30.44 23.98
C LYS A 631 26.20 -31.23 24.31
N SER A 632 25.06 -30.56 24.51
CA SER A 632 23.78 -31.17 24.88
C SER A 632 22.99 -31.60 23.65
N PHE A 633 22.30 -32.73 23.75
CA PHE A 633 21.32 -33.15 22.76
C PHE A 633 20.11 -32.20 22.77
N CYS A 634 19.63 -31.83 21.59
CA CYS A 634 18.36 -31.14 21.41
C CYS A 634 17.25 -32.19 21.27
N GLU A 635 16.33 -32.21 22.23
CA GLU A 635 15.20 -33.14 22.24
C GLU A 635 14.03 -32.49 21.49
N VAL A 636 13.62 -33.09 20.38
CA VAL A 636 12.54 -32.61 19.52
C VAL A 636 11.39 -33.61 19.58
N ALA A 637 10.16 -33.13 19.80
CA ALA A 637 8.97 -33.95 19.68
C ALA A 637 8.18 -33.59 18.43
N MET A 638 7.57 -34.60 17.81
CA MET A 638 6.63 -34.40 16.70
C MET A 638 5.32 -35.10 17.03
N ILE A 639 4.21 -34.37 16.95
CA ILE A 639 2.88 -34.90 17.21
C ILE A 639 2.22 -35.24 15.88
N PHE A 640 1.81 -36.50 15.75
CA PHE A 640 1.11 -37.01 14.57
C PHE A 640 -0.26 -37.53 15.00
N VAL A 641 -1.33 -36.85 14.58
CA VAL A 641 -2.72 -37.33 14.75
C VAL A 641 -3.23 -37.95 13.44
N GLY A 642 -2.72 -37.44 12.32
CA GLY A 642 -3.05 -37.84 10.96
C GLY A 642 -3.57 -36.64 10.18
N GLY A 643 -3.21 -36.55 8.89
CA GLY A 643 -3.60 -35.42 8.05
C GLY A 643 -2.51 -35.10 7.02
N ALA A 644 -2.83 -34.18 6.11
CA ALA A 644 -1.87 -33.71 5.11
C ALA A 644 -0.78 -32.84 5.75
N ASP A 645 -1.16 -31.99 6.71
CA ASP A 645 -0.25 -31.11 7.43
C ASP A 645 0.68 -31.89 8.37
N ASP A 646 0.17 -32.93 9.05
CA ASP A 646 0.99 -33.82 9.90
C ASP A 646 2.03 -34.61 9.07
N GLN A 647 1.69 -35.03 7.85
CA GLN A 647 2.65 -35.68 6.96
C GLN A 647 3.77 -34.73 6.54
N GLU A 648 3.43 -33.48 6.26
CA GLU A 648 4.41 -32.43 5.97
C GLU A 648 5.33 -32.19 7.17
N ALA A 649 4.74 -32.01 8.35
CA ALA A 649 5.44 -31.85 9.61
C ALA A 649 6.38 -33.04 9.91
N LEU A 650 5.94 -34.27 9.60
CA LEU A 650 6.74 -35.49 9.75
C LEU A 650 7.97 -35.45 8.85
N SER A 651 7.79 -35.13 7.57
CA SER A 651 8.90 -35.07 6.59
C SER A 651 9.98 -34.08 7.02
N TYR A 652 9.59 -32.91 7.53
CA TYR A 652 10.54 -31.93 8.05
C TYR A 652 11.22 -32.41 9.33
N SER A 653 10.48 -33.04 10.24
CA SER A 653 11.02 -33.61 11.48
C SER A 653 12.03 -34.72 11.21
N LEU A 654 11.75 -35.61 10.25
CA LEU A 654 12.67 -36.68 9.85
C LEU A 654 13.98 -36.14 9.24
N ARG A 655 13.92 -35.00 8.56
CA ARG A 655 15.13 -34.29 8.10
C ARG A 655 15.93 -33.74 9.28
N ILE A 656 15.27 -33.09 10.24
CA ILE A 656 15.90 -32.57 11.46
C ILE A 656 16.60 -33.69 12.24
N ALA A 657 15.99 -34.87 12.31
CA ALA A 657 16.55 -36.05 12.97
C ALA A 657 17.85 -36.59 12.33
N GLN A 658 18.23 -36.13 11.14
CA GLN A 658 19.53 -36.47 10.54
C GLN A 658 20.69 -35.71 11.20
N HIS A 659 20.41 -34.69 12.01
CA HIS A 659 21.43 -33.92 12.73
C HIS A 659 22.02 -34.76 13.87
N PRO A 660 23.36 -34.83 14.03
CA PRO A 660 24.00 -35.72 15.00
C PRO A 660 23.61 -35.45 16.46
N ASN A 661 23.32 -34.19 16.79
CA ASN A 661 22.98 -33.74 18.15
C ASN A 661 21.47 -33.60 18.38
N VAL A 662 20.62 -34.13 17.50
CA VAL A 662 19.16 -34.06 17.66
C VAL A 662 18.59 -35.45 17.90
N ARG A 663 17.67 -35.54 18.87
CA ARG A 663 16.86 -36.74 19.14
C ARG A 663 15.41 -36.41 18.86
N LEU A 664 14.79 -37.17 17.97
CA LEU A 664 13.40 -36.98 17.59
C LEU A 664 12.52 -38.03 18.27
N THR A 665 11.47 -37.61 18.97
CA THR A 665 10.40 -38.49 19.44
C THR A 665 9.11 -38.19 18.68
N VAL A 666 8.63 -39.16 17.90
CA VAL A 666 7.35 -39.07 17.18
C VAL A 666 6.25 -39.68 18.05
N PHE A 667 5.33 -38.83 18.50
CA PHE A 667 4.12 -39.20 19.23
C PHE A 667 2.99 -39.41 18.24
N TRP A 668 2.62 -40.67 18.02
CA TRP A 668 1.48 -41.03 17.20
C TRP A 668 0.25 -41.20 18.08
N ILE A 669 -0.63 -40.21 18.06
CA ILE A 669 -1.86 -40.18 18.86
C ILE A 669 -2.99 -40.80 18.05
N ARG A 670 -3.59 -41.87 18.57
CA ARG A 670 -4.66 -42.61 17.90
C ARG A 670 -5.90 -42.68 18.77
N ALA A 671 -7.06 -42.57 18.13
CA ALA A 671 -8.32 -42.82 18.81
C ALA A 671 -8.44 -44.31 19.16
N GLU A 672 -8.83 -44.62 20.38
CA GLU A 672 -9.14 -45.99 20.79
C GLU A 672 -10.50 -46.39 20.21
N ILE A 673 -10.48 -47.02 19.03
CA ILE A 673 -11.72 -47.43 18.35
C ILE A 673 -12.32 -48.63 19.10
N ARG A 674 -13.35 -48.42 19.92
CA ARG A 674 -14.22 -49.49 20.40
C ARG A 674 -14.99 -50.06 19.20
N ILE A 675 -14.57 -51.25 18.77
CA ILE A 675 -14.95 -51.88 17.49
C ILE A 675 -16.47 -52.03 17.33
N LYS A 676 -17.01 -51.49 16.23
CA LYS A 676 -17.96 -52.14 15.29
C LYS A 676 -18.37 -51.20 14.14
N GLN A 677 -17.45 -50.82 13.25
CA GLN A 677 -17.81 -50.35 11.91
C GLN A 677 -16.60 -50.39 10.96
N TYR A 678 -16.72 -51.25 9.95
CA TYR A 678 -15.96 -51.44 8.70
C TYR A 678 -14.44 -51.24 8.68
N ASN A 679 -13.78 -52.24 8.07
CA ASN A 679 -12.38 -52.31 7.62
C ASN A 679 -11.94 -51.12 6.73
N LEU A 680 -11.80 -49.93 7.30
CA LEU A 680 -10.98 -48.87 6.71
C LEU A 680 -9.56 -49.08 7.23
N LYS A 681 -8.68 -49.66 6.39
CA LYS A 681 -7.23 -49.64 6.65
C LYS A 681 -6.84 -48.18 6.85
N ASN A 682 -6.38 -47.84 8.05
CA ASN A 682 -5.87 -46.51 8.33
C ASN A 682 -4.61 -46.31 7.44
N PRO A 683 -4.66 -45.40 6.44
CA PRO A 683 -3.58 -45.25 5.45
C PRO A 683 -2.26 -44.77 6.07
N TYR A 684 -2.30 -44.31 7.33
CA TYR A 684 -1.12 -43.85 8.05
C TYR A 684 -0.37 -44.99 8.75
N ILE A 685 -0.97 -46.19 8.91
CA ILE A 685 -0.27 -47.36 9.49
C ILE A 685 0.92 -47.74 8.60
N ASP A 686 0.69 -47.97 7.31
CA ASP A 686 1.74 -48.35 6.35
C ASP A 686 2.84 -47.28 6.27
N LEU A 687 2.46 -45.99 6.30
CA LEU A 687 3.41 -44.87 6.32
C LEU A 687 4.28 -44.90 7.59
N MET A 688 3.67 -45.08 8.75
CA MET A 688 4.39 -45.01 10.02
C MET A 688 5.23 -46.26 10.26
N GLU A 689 4.78 -47.43 9.80
CA GLU A 689 5.58 -48.66 9.77
C GLU A 689 6.79 -48.51 8.83
N HIS A 690 6.60 -47.94 7.63
CA HIS A 690 7.69 -47.66 6.71
C HIS A 690 8.72 -46.72 7.34
N VAL A 691 8.25 -45.62 7.94
CA VAL A 691 9.13 -44.63 8.60
C VAL A 691 9.85 -45.23 9.81
N ARG A 692 9.18 -46.09 10.59
CA ARG A 692 9.78 -46.83 11.72
C ARG A 692 10.85 -47.80 11.23
N TYR A 693 10.58 -48.55 10.16
CA TYR A 693 11.53 -49.50 9.58
C TYR A 693 12.77 -48.80 9.03
N SER A 694 12.58 -47.74 8.22
CA SER A 694 13.65 -46.98 7.58
C SER A 694 14.60 -46.28 8.57
N ASN A 695 14.14 -45.98 9.80
CA ASN A 695 14.93 -45.30 10.83
C ASN A 695 15.38 -46.19 11.99
N LYS A 696 15.01 -47.48 12.00
CA LYS A 696 15.32 -48.43 13.09
C LYS A 696 16.82 -48.57 13.39
N HIS A 697 17.67 -48.35 12.38
CA HIS A 697 19.12 -48.48 12.49
C HIS A 697 19.86 -47.21 12.92
N LYS A 698 19.17 -46.05 13.03
CA LYS A 698 19.82 -44.75 13.28
C LYS A 698 19.83 -44.32 14.75
N GLY A 699 19.05 -44.96 15.64
CA GLY A 699 19.04 -44.71 17.09
C GLY A 699 18.60 -43.31 17.56
N GLN A 700 18.45 -42.35 16.64
CA GLN A 700 18.10 -40.95 16.91
C GLN A 700 16.59 -40.67 16.83
N VAL A 701 15.78 -41.63 16.36
CA VAL A 701 14.32 -41.48 16.23
C VAL A 701 13.60 -42.51 17.09
N THR A 702 12.80 -42.04 18.05
CA THR A 702 11.96 -42.86 18.93
C THR A 702 10.49 -42.70 18.52
N PHE A 703 9.75 -43.79 18.40
CA PHE A 703 8.32 -43.76 18.12
C PHE A 703 7.54 -44.16 19.38
N LYS A 704 6.56 -43.34 19.77
CA LYS A 704 5.63 -43.61 20.86
C LYS A 704 4.21 -43.58 20.33
N GLU A 705 3.49 -44.68 20.54
CA GLU A 705 2.08 -44.78 20.18
C GLU A 705 1.25 -44.53 21.45
N GLU A 706 0.34 -43.56 21.40
CA GLU A 706 -0.53 -43.18 22.51
C GLU A 706 -1.99 -43.31 22.06
N PHE A 707 -2.80 -44.00 22.87
CA PHE A 707 -4.23 -44.19 22.61
C PHE A 707 -5.05 -43.23 23.48
N VAL A 708 -5.97 -42.51 22.86
CA VAL A 708 -6.83 -41.51 23.52
C VAL A 708 -8.30 -41.74 23.15
N GLU A 709 -9.21 -41.50 24.08
CA GLU A 709 -10.65 -41.58 23.81
C GLU A 709 -11.20 -40.28 23.19
N ASP A 710 -10.68 -39.12 23.61
CA ASP A 710 -11.15 -37.79 23.22
C ASP A 710 -10.04 -36.71 23.21
N GLY A 711 -10.42 -35.45 22.97
CA GLY A 711 -9.51 -34.29 23.02
C GLY A 711 -8.93 -34.01 24.41
N ALA A 712 -9.60 -34.42 25.50
CA ALA A 712 -9.06 -34.31 26.85
C ALA A 712 -7.89 -35.28 27.06
N GLY A 713 -8.01 -36.51 26.54
CA GLY A 713 -6.92 -37.48 26.48
C GLY A 713 -5.71 -36.94 25.70
N THR A 714 -5.94 -36.34 24.54
CA THR A 714 -4.86 -35.66 23.76
C THR A 714 -4.18 -34.54 24.57
N THR A 715 -4.96 -33.75 25.30
CA THR A 715 -4.43 -32.69 26.17
C THR A 715 -3.55 -33.26 27.29
N GLN A 716 -3.94 -34.40 27.87
CA GLN A 716 -3.16 -35.07 28.89
C GLN A 716 -1.81 -35.58 28.35
N VAL A 717 -1.81 -36.18 27.15
CA VAL A 717 -0.57 -36.59 26.46
C VAL A 717 0.34 -35.39 26.23
N ILE A 718 -0.20 -34.28 25.72
CA ILE A 718 0.56 -33.06 25.46
C ILE A 718 1.16 -32.47 26.74
N ARG A 719 0.44 -32.49 27.86
CA ARG A 719 0.97 -32.07 29.17
C ARG A 719 2.18 -32.89 29.62
N THR A 720 2.32 -34.14 29.18
CA THR A 720 3.50 -34.97 29.53
C THR A 720 4.79 -34.56 28.82
N LEU A 721 4.69 -33.71 27.78
CA LEU A 721 5.81 -33.20 26.99
C LEU A 721 6.56 -32.09 27.72
N GLU A 722 5.90 -31.42 28.67
CA GLU A 722 6.47 -30.27 29.38
C GLU A 722 7.75 -30.63 30.14
N GLY A 723 8.77 -29.78 30.01
CA GLY A 723 10.08 -29.95 30.63
C GLY A 723 10.99 -31.03 30.01
N LYS A 724 10.55 -31.76 28.97
CA LYS A 724 11.35 -32.83 28.33
C LYS A 724 11.89 -32.50 26.95
N PHE A 725 11.25 -31.58 26.23
CA PHE A 725 11.57 -31.25 24.85
C PHE A 725 11.92 -29.78 24.70
N ASN A 726 12.76 -29.45 23.73
CA ASN A 726 13.15 -28.08 23.40
C ASN A 726 12.27 -27.49 22.28
N LEU A 727 11.83 -28.34 21.34
CA LEU A 727 10.98 -27.96 20.21
C LEU A 727 9.90 -29.02 19.97
N VAL A 728 8.67 -28.57 19.76
CA VAL A 728 7.54 -29.41 19.34
C VAL A 728 7.07 -29.03 17.94
N ILE A 729 6.98 -30.01 17.04
CA ILE A 729 6.52 -29.82 15.66
C ILE A 729 5.15 -30.49 15.50
N VAL A 730 4.18 -29.78 14.94
CA VAL A 730 2.81 -30.28 14.76
C VAL A 730 2.20 -29.78 13.44
N GLY A 731 1.31 -30.54 12.82
CA GLY A 731 0.51 -30.07 11.69
C GLY A 731 -0.60 -29.11 12.15
N ARG A 732 -1.00 -28.17 11.29
CA ARG A 732 -2.11 -27.24 11.58
C ARG A 732 -3.47 -27.92 11.52
N HIS A 733 -3.73 -28.66 10.44
CA HIS A 733 -4.98 -29.42 10.26
C HIS A 733 -4.72 -30.92 10.30
N HIS A 734 -5.54 -31.58 11.08
CA HIS A 734 -5.53 -33.03 11.23
C HIS A 734 -6.76 -33.64 10.52
N VAL A 735 -6.94 -34.95 10.62
CA VAL A 735 -8.12 -35.65 10.10
C VAL A 735 -9.39 -34.99 10.67
N ALA A 736 -10.29 -34.58 9.78
CA ALA A 736 -11.58 -34.01 10.15
C ALA A 736 -12.39 -35.01 11.00
N ASP A 737 -13.09 -34.51 12.01
CA ASP A 737 -13.95 -35.29 12.91
C ASP A 737 -13.23 -36.43 13.67
N SER A 738 -11.91 -36.34 13.82
CA SER A 738 -11.16 -37.30 14.64
C SER A 738 -11.55 -37.18 16.12
N PRO A 739 -11.85 -38.30 16.80
CA PRO A 739 -12.14 -38.30 18.25
C PRO A 739 -11.02 -37.63 19.07
N CYS A 740 -9.76 -37.76 18.64
CA CYS A 740 -8.60 -37.20 19.32
C CYS A 740 -8.62 -35.66 19.44
N ILE A 741 -9.48 -34.97 18.68
CA ILE A 741 -9.50 -33.50 18.59
C ILE A 741 -10.90 -32.96 18.95
N LEU A 742 -11.83 -33.87 19.23
CA LEU A 742 -13.19 -33.52 19.60
C LEU A 742 -13.16 -32.71 20.92
N GLY A 743 -13.83 -31.56 20.93
CA GLY A 743 -13.78 -30.57 22.02
C GLY A 743 -12.64 -29.55 21.92
N LEU A 744 -11.48 -29.89 21.35
CA LEU A 744 -10.37 -28.93 21.17
C LEU A 744 -10.66 -27.90 20.06
N THR A 745 -11.49 -28.27 19.09
CA THR A 745 -11.90 -27.38 17.99
C THR A 745 -12.82 -26.26 18.45
N GLU A 746 -13.71 -26.52 19.41
CA GLU A 746 -14.69 -25.54 19.93
C GLU A 746 -14.02 -24.44 20.76
N TRP A 747 -12.89 -24.74 21.41
CA TRP A 747 -12.15 -23.84 22.31
C TRP A 747 -10.94 -23.18 21.63
N CYS A 748 -10.93 -23.13 20.29
CA CYS A 748 -9.79 -22.62 19.52
C CYS A 748 -9.83 -21.09 19.34
N GLU A 749 -9.09 -20.35 20.17
CA GLU A 749 -8.97 -18.88 20.07
C GLU A 749 -8.06 -18.42 18.92
N LEU A 750 -7.10 -19.27 18.53
CA LEU A 750 -6.08 -19.01 17.52
C LEU A 750 -6.26 -19.96 16.31
N PRO A 751 -7.24 -19.70 15.43
CA PRO A 751 -7.52 -20.55 14.27
C PRO A 751 -6.34 -20.65 13.28
N GLU A 752 -5.43 -19.67 13.29
CA GLU A 752 -4.17 -19.73 12.53
C GLU A 752 -3.23 -20.88 12.92
N LEU A 753 -3.32 -21.42 14.14
CA LEU A 753 -2.47 -22.51 14.62
C LEU A 753 -3.16 -23.89 14.59
N GLY A 754 -4.48 -23.92 14.41
CA GLY A 754 -5.26 -25.15 14.53
C GLY A 754 -5.46 -25.57 16.00
N PRO A 755 -6.25 -26.63 16.26
CA PRO A 755 -6.69 -26.99 17.61
C PRO A 755 -5.54 -27.43 18.52
N VAL A 756 -4.64 -28.28 18.03
CA VAL A 756 -3.47 -28.75 18.79
C VAL A 756 -2.43 -27.62 18.92
N GLY A 757 -2.18 -26.86 17.86
CA GLY A 757 -1.29 -25.71 17.90
C GLY A 757 -1.77 -24.60 18.85
N ASN A 758 -3.09 -24.38 18.95
CA ASN A 758 -3.69 -23.44 19.90
C ASN A 758 -3.43 -23.84 21.36
N LEU A 759 -3.56 -25.14 21.67
CA LEU A 759 -3.24 -25.67 23.00
C LEU A 759 -1.75 -25.47 23.31
N LEU A 760 -0.85 -25.80 22.38
CA LEU A 760 0.59 -25.62 22.56
C LEU A 760 1.02 -24.14 22.66
N ALA A 761 0.17 -23.22 22.20
CA ALA A 761 0.41 -21.79 22.26
C ALA A 761 0.06 -21.14 23.62
N THR A 762 -0.52 -21.88 24.58
CA THR A 762 -0.79 -21.37 25.93
C THR A 762 0.49 -21.16 26.73
N SER A 763 0.48 -20.29 27.75
CA SER A 763 1.63 -20.00 28.62
C SER A 763 2.08 -21.19 29.47
N ASP A 764 1.34 -22.30 29.49
CA ASP A 764 1.59 -23.47 30.33
C ASP A 764 2.83 -24.27 29.92
N PHE A 765 3.40 -23.99 28.73
CA PHE A 765 4.53 -24.73 28.18
C PHE A 765 5.79 -23.86 28.04
N THR A 766 6.98 -24.43 28.23
CA THR A 766 8.27 -23.71 28.15
C THR A 766 9.04 -23.95 26.83
N PHE A 767 8.61 -24.90 26.01
CA PHE A 767 9.28 -25.26 24.75
C PHE A 767 8.80 -24.44 23.54
N SER A 768 9.67 -24.23 22.55
CA SER A 768 9.27 -23.58 21.29
C SER A 768 8.40 -24.52 20.44
N VAL A 769 7.52 -23.96 19.61
CA VAL A 769 6.55 -24.75 18.81
C VAL A 769 6.59 -24.32 17.36
N LEU A 770 6.64 -25.29 16.44
CA LEU A 770 6.50 -25.06 15.01
C LEU A 770 5.23 -25.73 14.50
N VAL A 771 4.26 -24.91 14.10
CA VAL A 771 3.03 -25.37 13.48
C VAL A 771 3.19 -25.34 11.97
N VAL A 772 3.06 -26.49 11.30
CA VAL A 772 3.28 -26.64 9.86
C VAL A 772 1.94 -26.84 9.16
N GLN A 773 1.70 -26.08 8.09
CA GLN A 773 0.59 -26.27 7.18
C GLN A 773 1.15 -26.67 5.81
N GLN A 774 0.63 -27.74 5.23
CA GLN A 774 0.97 -28.11 3.87
C GLN A 774 0.33 -27.13 2.87
N GLN A 775 0.97 -26.95 1.72
CA GLN A 775 0.38 -26.17 0.62
C GLN A 775 -1.06 -26.63 0.30
N HIS A 776 -2.00 -25.68 0.32
CA HIS A 776 -3.38 -25.93 -0.11
C HIS A 776 -3.43 -26.22 -1.62
N PHE A 777 -3.80 -27.45 -1.98
CA PHE A 777 -3.95 -27.87 -3.38
C PHE A 777 -5.42 -27.79 -3.81
N ASN A 778 -5.82 -26.68 -4.44
CA ASN A 778 -7.17 -26.55 -5.01
C ASN A 778 -7.32 -27.44 -6.25
N ARG A 779 -7.93 -28.62 -6.11
CA ARG A 779 -8.22 -29.56 -7.21
C ARG A 779 -9.31 -29.10 -8.19
N GLY A 780 -9.89 -27.91 -8.00
CA GLY A 780 -11.13 -27.47 -8.68
C GLY A 780 -11.02 -27.05 -10.15
N PHE A 781 -9.82 -26.96 -10.75
CA PHE A 781 -9.66 -26.56 -12.15
C PHE A 781 -8.65 -27.46 -12.87
N ARG A 782 -9.11 -28.65 -13.29
CA ARG A 782 -8.48 -29.34 -14.42
C ARG A 782 -8.86 -28.57 -15.68
N TYR A 783 -7.95 -27.75 -16.19
CA TYR A 783 -8.02 -27.35 -17.60
C TYR A 783 -7.85 -28.64 -18.43
N ASN A 784 -8.90 -29.00 -19.18
CA ASN A 784 -8.69 -29.80 -20.38
C ASN A 784 -7.74 -28.99 -21.28
N ARG A 785 -6.68 -29.67 -21.73
CA ARG A 785 -5.60 -29.13 -22.55
C ARG A 785 -6.07 -28.25 -23.70
#